data_AF-A0A2H5NVS0-F1
#
_entry.id   AF-A0A2H5NVS0-F1
#
_cell.length_a   1.000
_cell.length_b   1.000
_cell.length_c   1.000
_cell.angle_alpha   90.00
_cell.angle_beta   90.00
_cell.angle_gamma   90.00
#
_symmetry.space_group_name_H-M   'P 1'
#
loop_
_entity.id
_entity.type
_entity.pdbx_description
1 polymer ?
#
loop_
_entity_poly.entity_id
_entity_poly.type
_entity_poly.pdbx_seq_one_letter_code
_entity_poly.pdbx_strand_id
1 'polypeptide(L)'
;MWWRKEASFMLIRKKFLCSSSSTSPETPSLYSFLQPSIFSLKPKSPQQDPTNSPTQQQQQQQQQQTLTQDNITSLETNLHKSLLTNNTDEAWKSFKSLTANSLFPSKPVTNSLIAHLSSLQDNHNLKRAFASVVYVIEKNPKLLDFQTVHTLLGSMRNANTAAPAFALVKCMFKNRYFMPFELWGGFLVDICRKNSNFVAFLKVFEECCRIALDEKLDFMKPNIYACNAALEGCCYGLQSVSDAEKVIQTMSVLGVRPNESSFGFLAYLYALKGLQEKIVELESLMNEFGFSSQMVFYSSLISGYVKLGNLESASRTILLCLGGGNMEQSDFSKETYCEVVKGFLQNGNVKGLANLIIEAQKLEPSGIVVDRSVGFGIISACVNLGLSDKAHSILDEMNARGCSVGLGVYVPILKAYCKEHRTAEATQLVMDISSSGLQLDVGNYDALIEASITSQDFQSAFSLFRDMREARIYDLKGSYLTIMTGLMENHRPELMAAFLDEVVEDPRVEVKTHDWNSIIHAFCKAGRLEDAKRTLRRMIFLQFEPNDQTYLSLINGYVTAEQYFSVLMMWHEIKRKISTDGQKGIKFEHNLVDAFLYALVKGGFFDAVMQVVEKSQEMKVFVDKWKYKQAFMENHKKLKVAKLRKRNFKKMEALIAFKNWAVNGTCRDTCGTISVKYPFGAEPGCGHPDFARYIKCVSGTLEFSTGSGIYNISSIDYPSNTIVVTDPFMSTCSLMQNSGSFILDKASPFTITQDNIIVLLGCSSTSPVFDPYEDLCATGSRLRVCRGMYSCKGVSGIGLRQKGPASTCCVYESPTGLGSGYALDVPRLQCSSYTSIYGFGGNEGDPMKWNYGISLQYNDSYNADACKDCESSGGSCGFTGLDGSFACICRNGRNTTTNCLGQGYAWSGTWGPKIQTMWSTGGTLMAMPFSLYVIKVIFFEGMLSS
;
A
#
# COMPACT_ATOMS: atom_id res chain seq x y z
N MET A 1 -52.59 -12.31 -23.98
CA MET A 1 -53.60 -13.15 -24.68
C MET A 1 -53.39 -13.24 -26.19
N TRP A 2 -52.76 -12.25 -26.83
CA TRP A 2 -52.46 -12.27 -28.28
C TRP A 2 -51.43 -13.35 -28.67
N TRP A 3 -50.36 -13.47 -27.89
CA TRP A 3 -49.27 -14.44 -28.09
C TRP A 3 -49.63 -15.93 -28.13
N ARG A 4 -50.72 -16.36 -27.47
CA ARG A 4 -51.16 -17.77 -27.52
C ARG A 4 -51.79 -18.14 -28.87
N LYS A 5 -52.23 -17.15 -29.66
CA LYS A 5 -52.95 -17.40 -30.92
C LYS A 5 -52.01 -17.57 -32.11
N GLU A 6 -50.87 -16.89 -32.19
CA GLU A 6 -49.93 -17.02 -33.32
C GLU A 6 -49.08 -18.29 -33.26
N ALA A 7 -48.73 -18.78 -32.07
CA ALA A 7 -48.09 -20.10 -31.92
C ALA A 7 -48.98 -21.28 -32.39
N SER A 8 -50.29 -21.04 -32.57
CA SER A 8 -51.22 -22.04 -33.10
C SER A 8 -51.15 -22.20 -34.63
N PHE A 9 -50.51 -21.27 -35.35
CA PHE A 9 -50.43 -21.31 -36.82
C PHE A 9 -49.32 -22.23 -37.36
N MET A 10 -48.33 -22.61 -36.53
CA MET A 10 -47.25 -23.54 -36.89
C MET A 10 -47.60 -25.03 -36.63
N LEU A 11 -48.83 -25.36 -36.23
CA LEU A 11 -49.25 -26.71 -35.89
C LEU A 11 -49.90 -27.44 -37.07
N ILE A 12 -49.10 -28.19 -37.84
CA ILE A 12 -49.61 -29.31 -38.65
C ILE A 12 -48.98 -30.62 -38.17
N ARG A 13 -49.76 -31.34 -37.36
CA ARG A 13 -49.78 -32.79 -37.09
C ARG A 13 -48.45 -33.55 -37.23
N LYS A 14 -47.89 -33.97 -36.09
CA LYS A 14 -47.44 -35.36 -35.92
C LYS A 14 -47.57 -35.79 -34.46
N LYS A 15 -48.39 -36.83 -34.25
CA LYS A 15 -48.58 -37.54 -32.99
C LYS A 15 -47.23 -38.06 -32.48
N PHE A 16 -46.97 -37.86 -31.19
CA PHE A 16 -45.94 -38.56 -30.42
C PHE A 16 -46.14 -40.07 -30.56
N LEU A 17 -45.19 -40.76 -31.20
CA LEU A 17 -45.04 -42.22 -31.16
C LEU A 17 -43.60 -42.60 -31.55
N CYS A 18 -42.98 -43.42 -30.69
CA CYS A 18 -41.75 -44.22 -30.85
C CYS A 18 -40.43 -43.44 -30.95
N SER A 19 -39.26 -43.96 -30.56
CA SER A 19 -38.80 -45.06 -29.69
C SER A 19 -37.27 -44.95 -29.71
N SER A 20 -36.63 -45.34 -28.61
CA SER A 20 -35.18 -45.32 -28.35
C SER A 20 -34.26 -45.79 -29.49
N SER A 21 -33.12 -45.11 -29.68
CA SER A 21 -31.77 -45.73 -29.53
C SER A 21 -30.65 -44.77 -29.96
N SER A 22 -29.78 -44.39 -29.01
CA SER A 22 -28.36 -44.14 -29.27
C SER A 22 -27.60 -44.17 -27.95
N THR A 23 -26.67 -45.11 -27.86
CA THR A 23 -25.80 -45.45 -26.73
C THR A 23 -25.10 -44.24 -26.11
N SER A 24 -25.33 -44.06 -24.81
CA SER A 24 -24.75 -43.00 -23.96
C SER A 24 -23.41 -43.42 -23.34
N PRO A 25 -22.45 -42.50 -23.15
CA PRO A 25 -21.44 -42.68 -22.12
C PRO A 25 -22.12 -42.63 -20.75
N GLU A 26 -21.91 -43.67 -19.95
CA GLU A 26 -22.55 -43.87 -18.65
C GLU A 26 -22.37 -42.66 -17.72
N THR A 27 -23.47 -42.14 -17.20
CA THR A 27 -23.46 -41.21 -16.08
C THR A 27 -22.88 -41.88 -14.84
N PRO A 28 -21.94 -41.26 -14.12
CA PRO A 28 -21.47 -41.80 -12.85
C PRO A 28 -22.65 -41.97 -11.89
N SER A 29 -22.69 -43.09 -11.15
CA SER A 29 -23.74 -43.37 -10.17
C SER A 29 -23.83 -42.27 -9.10
N LEU A 30 -25.01 -42.11 -8.45
CA LEU A 30 -25.30 -41.15 -7.37
C LEU A 30 -24.20 -41.11 -6.27
N TYR A 31 -23.46 -42.22 -6.09
CA TYR A 31 -22.44 -42.42 -5.08
C TYR A 31 -20.99 -42.37 -5.62
N SER A 32 -20.77 -42.12 -6.91
CA SER A 32 -19.40 -42.04 -7.48
C SER A 32 -18.58 -40.92 -6.84
N PHE A 33 -19.22 -39.80 -6.49
CA PHE A 33 -18.62 -38.68 -5.77
C PHE A 33 -18.25 -39.01 -4.32
N LEU A 34 -18.85 -40.07 -3.76
CA LEU A 34 -18.67 -40.53 -2.39
C LEU A 34 -17.61 -41.63 -2.28
N GLN A 35 -16.79 -41.87 -3.29
CA GLN A 35 -15.70 -42.85 -3.19
C GLN A 35 -14.44 -42.25 -2.53
N PRO A 36 -13.83 -42.97 -1.56
CA PRO A 36 -14.29 -44.21 -0.94
C PRO A 36 -15.49 -43.99 0.00
N SER A 37 -16.42 -44.94 0.05
CA SER A 37 -17.72 -44.83 0.75
C SER A 37 -17.58 -44.32 2.18
N ILE A 38 -18.05 -43.09 2.43
CA ILE A 38 -18.07 -42.47 3.77
C ILE A 38 -19.00 -43.20 4.77
N PHE A 39 -19.85 -44.10 4.27
CA PHE A 39 -20.69 -44.98 5.09
C PHE A 39 -20.06 -46.35 5.35
N SER A 40 -18.98 -46.73 4.67
CA SER A 40 -18.26 -47.98 4.93
C SER A 40 -17.32 -47.86 6.14
N LEU A 41 -17.32 -48.87 7.01
CA LEU A 41 -16.25 -49.09 7.98
C LEU A 41 -15.01 -49.54 7.18
N LYS A 42 -13.87 -48.85 7.31
CA LYS A 42 -12.61 -49.24 6.65
C LYS A 42 -12.23 -50.68 7.05
N PRO A 43 -11.77 -51.55 6.12
CA PRO A 43 -11.06 -52.76 6.48
C PRO A 43 -9.72 -52.40 7.14
N LYS A 44 -9.37 -53.10 8.23
CA LYS A 44 -8.02 -53.02 8.81
C LYS A 44 -6.99 -53.45 7.76
N SER A 45 -5.98 -52.62 7.50
CA SER A 45 -4.79 -53.01 6.76
C SER A 45 -3.91 -53.93 7.61
N PRO A 46 -3.21 -54.92 7.01
CA PRO A 46 -2.38 -55.86 7.74
C PRO A 46 -1.06 -55.20 8.15
N GLN A 47 -0.76 -55.16 9.45
CA GLN A 47 0.60 -55.00 9.95
C GLN A 47 1.10 -56.35 10.43
N GLN A 48 2.29 -56.68 9.94
CA GLN A 48 3.06 -57.89 10.22
C GLN A 48 3.40 -58.02 11.70
N ASP A 49 3.37 -59.27 12.17
CA ASP A 49 3.74 -59.74 13.50
C ASP A 49 5.15 -59.30 13.94
N PRO A 50 5.47 -59.39 15.24
CA PRO A 50 6.04 -60.65 15.71
C PRO A 50 5.53 -61.16 17.08
N THR A 51 5.38 -62.50 17.12
CA THR A 51 5.74 -63.45 18.20
C THR A 51 4.92 -63.58 19.50
N ASN A 52 4.33 -64.79 19.66
CA ASN A 52 4.24 -65.69 20.83
C ASN A 52 3.67 -65.15 22.16
N SER A 53 2.76 -65.79 22.92
CA SER A 53 2.06 -67.10 22.91
C SER A 53 1.02 -67.04 24.08
N PRO A 54 0.24 -68.10 24.46
CA PRO A 54 -1.22 -68.04 24.51
C PRO A 54 -1.84 -68.08 25.92
N THR A 55 -2.95 -67.35 26.15
CA THR A 55 -3.92 -67.78 27.17
C THR A 55 -5.31 -67.16 26.97
N GLN A 56 -6.30 -68.04 27.08
CA GLN A 56 -7.69 -67.82 27.49
C GLN A 56 -8.70 -67.23 26.49
N GLN A 57 -9.46 -68.17 25.92
CA GLN A 57 -10.87 -68.00 25.56
C GLN A 57 -11.66 -67.43 26.74
N GLN A 58 -12.41 -66.35 26.53
CA GLN A 58 -13.87 -66.27 26.68
C GLN A 58 -14.34 -64.81 26.79
N GLN A 59 -15.55 -64.57 26.25
CA GLN A 59 -16.42 -63.40 26.41
C GLN A 59 -16.05 -62.14 25.60
N GLN A 60 -16.75 -61.95 24.48
CA GLN A 60 -17.93 -61.07 24.47
C GLN A 60 -18.64 -61.15 23.11
N GLN A 61 -19.85 -61.73 23.13
CA GLN A 61 -20.91 -61.37 22.21
C GLN A 61 -21.17 -59.86 22.36
N GLN A 62 -21.05 -59.08 21.30
CA GLN A 62 -21.66 -57.74 21.27
C GLN A 62 -22.93 -57.79 20.43
N GLN A 63 -24.04 -57.76 21.17
CA GLN A 63 -25.40 -57.56 20.74
C GLN A 63 -25.53 -56.39 19.76
N GLN A 64 -26.27 -56.60 18.67
CA GLN A 64 -27.08 -55.54 18.08
C GLN A 64 -28.12 -55.12 19.14
N GLN A 65 -27.77 -54.14 19.97
CA GLN A 65 -28.72 -53.47 20.84
C GLN A 65 -29.53 -52.48 20.02
N THR A 66 -30.81 -52.75 19.86
CA THR A 66 -31.83 -51.75 19.58
C THR A 66 -31.68 -50.62 20.60
N LEU A 67 -31.31 -49.42 20.15
CA LEU A 67 -31.17 -48.25 21.02
C LEU A 67 -32.49 -47.99 21.77
N THR A 68 -32.44 -47.92 23.09
CA THR A 68 -33.55 -47.47 23.94
C THR A 68 -33.87 -45.98 23.68
N GLN A 69 -35.12 -45.55 23.92
CA GLN A 69 -35.57 -44.17 23.69
C GLN A 69 -34.70 -43.12 24.40
N ASP A 70 -34.13 -43.47 25.56
CA ASP A 70 -33.21 -42.60 26.31
C ASP A 70 -31.86 -42.42 25.59
N ASN A 71 -31.35 -43.47 24.92
CA ASN A 71 -30.12 -43.39 24.15
C ASN A 71 -30.30 -42.54 22.88
N ILE A 72 -31.49 -42.55 22.27
CA ILE A 72 -31.84 -41.71 21.11
C ILE A 72 -31.86 -40.24 21.53
N THR A 73 -32.53 -39.94 22.64
CA THR A 73 -32.64 -38.57 23.19
C THR A 73 -31.26 -38.04 23.61
N SER A 74 -30.41 -38.90 24.19
CA SER A 74 -29.02 -38.59 24.53
C SER A 74 -28.17 -38.27 23.29
N LEU A 75 -28.26 -39.09 22.23
CA LEU A 75 -27.55 -38.86 20.98
C LEU A 75 -27.99 -37.56 20.27
N GLU A 76 -29.28 -37.24 20.30
CA GLU A 76 -29.79 -35.98 19.74
C GLU A 76 -29.34 -34.75 20.55
N THR A 77 -29.33 -34.87 21.89
CA THR A 77 -28.84 -33.80 22.78
C THR A 77 -27.34 -33.56 22.58
N ASN A 78 -26.55 -34.63 22.43
CA ASN A 78 -25.13 -34.55 22.10
C ASN A 78 -24.89 -33.93 20.73
N LEU A 79 -25.70 -34.28 19.72
CA LEU A 79 -25.64 -33.67 18.40
C LEU A 79 -25.90 -32.16 18.47
N HIS A 80 -26.95 -31.73 19.17
CA HIS A 80 -27.27 -30.31 19.32
C HIS A 80 -26.18 -29.55 20.10
N LYS A 81 -25.64 -30.15 21.17
CA LYS A 81 -24.53 -29.56 21.95
C LYS A 81 -23.26 -29.42 21.11
N SER A 82 -22.90 -30.42 20.33
CA SER A 82 -21.72 -30.39 19.46
C SER A 82 -21.82 -29.36 18.34
N LEU A 83 -23.03 -29.09 17.85
CA LEU A 83 -23.27 -27.98 16.90
C LEU A 83 -23.07 -26.62 17.56
N LEU A 84 -23.53 -26.43 18.80
CA LEU A 84 -23.32 -25.18 19.56
C LEU A 84 -21.85 -24.92 19.91
N THR A 85 -21.07 -25.98 20.17
CA THR A 85 -19.63 -25.88 20.48
C THR A 85 -18.73 -25.94 19.25
N ASN A 86 -19.33 -25.94 18.04
CA ASN A 86 -18.62 -25.99 16.76
C ASN A 86 -17.74 -27.26 16.55
N ASN A 87 -18.05 -28.36 17.25
CA ASN A 87 -17.32 -29.62 17.13
C ASN A 87 -17.92 -30.51 16.04
N THR A 88 -17.49 -30.25 14.80
CA THR A 88 -18.08 -30.83 13.58
C THR A 88 -17.95 -32.35 13.47
N ASP A 89 -16.81 -32.94 13.85
CA ASP A 89 -16.61 -34.39 13.74
C ASP A 89 -17.47 -35.19 14.73
N GLU A 90 -17.64 -34.67 15.94
CA GLU A 90 -18.46 -35.31 16.96
C GLU A 90 -19.96 -35.18 16.66
N ALA A 91 -20.37 -34.03 16.11
CA ALA A 91 -21.70 -33.86 15.53
C ALA A 91 -21.94 -34.87 14.39
N TRP A 92 -21.00 -35.01 13.45
CA TRP A 92 -21.12 -35.97 12.35
C TRP A 92 -21.22 -37.43 12.82
N LYS A 93 -20.41 -37.84 13.81
CA LYS A 93 -20.47 -39.19 14.38
C LYS A 93 -21.82 -39.48 15.02
N SER A 94 -22.36 -38.52 15.78
CA SER A 94 -23.66 -38.64 16.43
C SER A 94 -24.78 -38.80 15.40
N PHE A 95 -24.73 -38.00 14.32
CA PHE A 95 -25.65 -38.13 13.19
C PHE A 95 -25.52 -39.47 12.45
N LYS A 96 -24.28 -39.94 12.22
CA LYS A 96 -24.02 -41.24 11.57
C LYS A 96 -24.55 -42.42 12.43
N SER A 97 -24.42 -42.34 13.75
CA SER A 97 -24.94 -43.35 14.68
C SER A 97 -26.48 -43.40 14.68
N LEU A 98 -27.13 -42.24 14.65
CA LEU A 98 -28.60 -42.14 14.53
C LEU A 98 -29.10 -42.72 13.20
N THR A 99 -28.47 -42.33 12.09
CA THR A 99 -28.86 -42.78 10.75
C THR A 99 -28.58 -44.25 10.49
N ALA A 100 -27.54 -44.84 11.11
CA ALA A 100 -27.27 -46.29 11.05
C ALA A 100 -28.40 -47.16 11.63
N ASN A 101 -29.22 -46.59 12.53
CA ASN A 101 -30.37 -47.25 13.13
C ASN A 101 -31.71 -46.85 12.48
N SER A 102 -31.68 -46.22 11.29
CA SER A 102 -32.85 -45.68 10.59
C SER A 102 -33.65 -44.62 11.37
N LEU A 103 -33.02 -43.95 12.34
CA LEU A 103 -33.62 -42.87 13.13
C LEU A 103 -33.20 -41.51 12.58
N PHE A 104 -34.08 -40.51 12.73
CA PHE A 104 -33.84 -39.14 12.26
C PHE A 104 -33.81 -38.17 13.45
N PRO A 105 -32.83 -37.24 13.50
CA PRO A 105 -32.91 -36.11 14.42
C PRO A 105 -34.15 -35.26 14.12
N SER A 106 -34.58 -34.47 15.09
CA SER A 106 -35.63 -33.48 14.87
C SER A 106 -35.30 -32.56 13.69
N LYS A 107 -36.37 -32.04 13.07
CA LYS A 107 -36.28 -31.11 11.94
C LYS A 107 -35.27 -29.98 12.16
N PRO A 108 -35.28 -29.20 13.26
CA PRO A 108 -34.30 -28.12 13.46
C PRO A 108 -32.86 -28.64 13.54
N VAL A 109 -32.63 -29.74 14.27
CA VAL A 109 -31.28 -30.33 14.43
C VAL A 109 -30.72 -30.80 13.09
N THR A 110 -31.54 -31.45 12.27
CA THR A 110 -31.15 -31.93 10.93
C THR A 110 -30.75 -30.77 10.02
N ASN A 111 -31.57 -29.71 9.98
CA ASN A 111 -31.29 -28.54 9.15
C ASN A 111 -30.07 -27.74 9.63
N SER A 112 -29.91 -27.57 10.95
CA SER A 112 -28.73 -26.93 11.54
C SER A 112 -27.44 -27.69 11.25
N LEU A 113 -27.46 -29.02 11.32
CA LEU A 113 -26.28 -29.84 10.97
C LEU A 113 -25.87 -29.64 9.51
N ILE A 114 -26.82 -29.71 8.58
CA ILE A 114 -26.52 -29.59 7.15
C ILE A 114 -26.05 -28.17 6.81
N ALA A 115 -26.70 -27.15 7.36
CA ALA A 115 -26.28 -25.75 7.20
C ALA A 115 -24.87 -25.53 7.74
N HIS A 116 -24.56 -26.09 8.92
CA HIS A 116 -23.23 -26.05 9.54
C HIS A 116 -22.17 -26.74 8.67
N LEU A 117 -22.43 -27.95 8.18
CA LEU A 117 -21.49 -28.65 7.29
C LEU A 117 -21.28 -27.91 5.96
N SER A 118 -22.31 -27.20 5.47
CA SER A 118 -22.25 -26.44 4.22
C SER A 118 -21.49 -25.11 4.34
N SER A 119 -21.41 -24.52 5.55
CA SER A 119 -20.78 -23.21 5.79
C SER A 119 -19.25 -23.27 5.91
N LEU A 120 -18.69 -24.45 6.24
CA LEU A 120 -17.26 -24.62 6.56
C LEU A 120 -16.30 -24.59 5.36
N GLN A 121 -16.79 -24.40 4.13
CA GLN A 121 -16.02 -24.31 2.87
C GLN A 121 -15.02 -25.46 2.59
N ASP A 122 -15.12 -26.58 3.30
CA ASP A 122 -14.29 -27.77 3.11
C ASP A 122 -15.00 -28.80 2.21
N ASN A 123 -14.30 -29.31 1.20
CA ASN A 123 -14.78 -30.34 0.28
C ASN A 123 -15.21 -31.63 1.01
N HIS A 124 -14.56 -31.99 2.12
CA HIS A 124 -14.93 -33.17 2.91
C HIS A 124 -16.24 -32.97 3.66
N ASN A 125 -16.42 -31.80 4.29
CA ASN A 125 -17.68 -31.46 4.95
C ASN A 125 -18.82 -31.23 3.94
N LEU A 126 -18.52 -30.74 2.74
CA LEU A 126 -19.50 -30.64 1.65
C LEU A 126 -19.98 -32.02 1.18
N LYS A 127 -19.09 -33.02 1.11
CA LYS A 127 -19.46 -34.42 0.84
C LYS A 127 -20.38 -34.99 1.93
N ARG A 128 -20.06 -34.71 3.19
CA ARG A 128 -20.91 -35.08 4.35
C ARG A 128 -22.29 -34.44 4.25
N ALA A 129 -22.36 -33.14 3.99
CA ALA A 129 -23.61 -32.40 3.82
C ALA A 129 -24.45 -32.96 2.65
N PHE A 130 -23.84 -33.20 1.49
CA PHE A 130 -24.50 -33.82 0.34
C PHE A 130 -25.10 -35.18 0.68
N ALA A 131 -24.32 -36.06 1.32
CA ALA A 131 -24.78 -37.38 1.70
C ALA A 131 -25.95 -37.35 2.70
N SER A 132 -25.90 -36.44 3.68
CA SER A 132 -26.99 -36.24 4.63
C SER A 132 -28.27 -35.78 3.94
N VAL A 133 -28.17 -34.78 3.05
CA VAL A 133 -29.35 -34.28 2.32
C VAL A 133 -29.94 -35.38 1.43
N VAL A 134 -29.13 -36.09 0.65
CA VAL A 134 -29.60 -37.18 -0.22
C VAL A 134 -30.30 -38.26 0.59
N TYR A 135 -29.71 -38.70 1.72
CA TYR A 135 -30.32 -39.70 2.60
C TYR A 135 -31.68 -39.25 3.16
N VAL A 136 -31.77 -38.00 3.62
CA VAL A 136 -33.02 -37.46 4.17
C VAL A 136 -34.08 -37.28 3.08
N ILE A 137 -33.72 -36.84 1.88
CA ILE A 137 -34.64 -36.78 0.72
C ILE A 137 -35.17 -38.17 0.37
N GLU A 138 -34.34 -39.21 0.37
CA GLU A 138 -34.77 -40.56 0.00
C GLU A 138 -35.68 -41.23 1.04
N LYS A 139 -35.50 -40.89 2.33
CA LYS A 139 -36.21 -41.58 3.41
C LYS A 139 -37.36 -40.77 4.02
N ASN A 140 -37.17 -39.47 4.23
CA ASN A 140 -38.19 -38.60 4.80
C ASN A 140 -37.99 -37.12 4.39
N PRO A 141 -38.43 -36.72 3.18
CA PRO A 141 -38.22 -35.37 2.65
C PRO A 141 -38.81 -34.24 3.53
N LYS A 142 -39.84 -34.53 4.35
CA LYS A 142 -40.53 -33.53 5.19
C LYS A 142 -39.63 -32.90 6.27
N LEU A 143 -38.50 -33.55 6.58
CA LEU A 143 -37.54 -33.08 7.57
C LEU A 143 -36.60 -31.98 7.03
N LEU A 144 -36.59 -31.71 5.72
CA LEU A 144 -35.70 -30.71 5.12
C LEU A 144 -36.43 -29.40 4.80
N ASP A 145 -35.83 -28.30 5.25
CA ASP A 145 -36.23 -26.96 4.85
C ASP A 145 -35.57 -26.57 3.53
N PHE A 146 -36.32 -25.81 2.71
CA PHE A 146 -35.82 -25.29 1.44
C PHE A 146 -34.55 -24.46 1.62
N GLN A 147 -34.46 -23.67 2.69
CA GLN A 147 -33.28 -22.84 2.96
C GLN A 147 -32.00 -23.66 3.16
N THR A 148 -32.13 -24.87 3.71
CA THR A 148 -31.00 -25.78 3.93
C THR A 148 -30.45 -26.31 2.61
N VAL A 149 -31.35 -26.73 1.71
CA VAL A 149 -30.98 -27.20 0.36
C VAL A 149 -30.39 -26.05 -0.48
N HIS A 150 -30.98 -24.85 -0.39
CA HIS A 150 -30.45 -23.63 -0.99
C HIS A 150 -29.01 -23.34 -0.52
N THR A 151 -28.76 -23.41 0.79
CA THR A 151 -27.42 -23.18 1.37
C THR A 151 -26.40 -24.19 0.88
N LEU A 152 -26.78 -25.48 0.81
CA LEU A 152 -25.92 -26.54 0.28
C LEU A 152 -25.58 -26.30 -1.19
N LEU A 153 -26.57 -26.00 -2.04
CA LEU A 153 -26.35 -25.71 -3.47
C LEU A 153 -25.49 -24.46 -3.68
N GLY A 154 -25.67 -23.43 -2.85
CA GLY A 154 -24.81 -22.25 -2.83
C GLY A 154 -23.35 -22.59 -2.49
N SER A 155 -23.13 -23.47 -1.50
CA SER A 155 -21.81 -23.99 -1.15
C SER A 155 -21.18 -24.81 -2.30
N MET A 156 -21.97 -25.65 -2.98
CA MET A 156 -21.54 -26.39 -4.17
C MET A 156 -21.16 -25.47 -5.34
N ARG A 157 -21.89 -24.37 -5.54
CA ARG A 157 -21.56 -23.35 -6.55
C ARG A 157 -20.21 -22.70 -6.27
N ASN A 158 -19.94 -22.37 -5.00
CA ASN A 158 -18.67 -21.78 -4.60
C ASN A 158 -17.50 -22.78 -4.76
N ALA A 159 -17.73 -24.06 -4.43
CA ALA A 159 -16.76 -25.15 -4.63
C ALA A 159 -16.68 -25.66 -6.08
N ASN A 160 -17.51 -25.14 -7.00
CA ASN A 160 -17.61 -25.56 -8.40
C ASN A 160 -17.86 -27.08 -8.61
N THR A 161 -18.67 -27.70 -7.74
CA THR A 161 -18.94 -29.16 -7.79
C THR A 161 -20.19 -29.48 -8.62
N ALA A 162 -20.01 -29.62 -9.94
CA ALA A 162 -21.13 -29.84 -10.87
C ALA A 162 -21.89 -31.16 -10.66
N ALA A 163 -21.19 -32.30 -10.67
CA ALA A 163 -21.85 -33.61 -10.63
C ALA A 163 -22.75 -33.82 -9.38
N PRO A 164 -22.32 -33.46 -8.15
CA PRO A 164 -23.17 -33.55 -6.96
C PRO A 164 -24.41 -32.65 -7.03
N ALA A 165 -24.26 -31.42 -7.53
CA ALA A 165 -25.37 -30.47 -7.61
C ALA A 165 -26.48 -30.99 -8.55
N PHE A 166 -26.10 -31.48 -9.75
CA PHE A 166 -27.07 -32.08 -10.68
C PHE A 166 -27.69 -33.38 -10.12
N ALA A 167 -26.91 -34.18 -9.40
CA ALA A 167 -27.38 -35.42 -8.79
C ALA A 167 -28.39 -35.14 -7.65
N LEU A 168 -28.15 -34.10 -6.85
CA LEU A 168 -29.05 -33.67 -5.78
C LEU A 168 -30.41 -33.27 -6.34
N VAL A 169 -30.44 -32.43 -7.38
CA VAL A 169 -31.71 -31.98 -8.00
C VAL A 169 -32.45 -33.15 -8.65
N LYS A 170 -31.76 -34.08 -9.30
CA LYS A 170 -32.40 -35.32 -9.80
C LYS A 170 -32.98 -36.17 -8.66
N CYS A 171 -32.29 -36.25 -7.52
CA CYS A 171 -32.80 -36.93 -6.34
C CYS A 171 -34.07 -36.26 -5.78
N MET A 172 -34.10 -34.91 -5.76
CA MET A 172 -35.27 -34.13 -5.36
C MET A 172 -36.47 -34.47 -6.25
N PHE A 173 -36.30 -34.47 -7.58
CA PHE A 173 -37.38 -34.79 -8.52
C PHE A 173 -37.87 -36.23 -8.38
N LYS A 174 -36.96 -37.20 -8.26
CA LYS A 174 -37.31 -38.63 -8.09
C LYS A 174 -38.15 -38.89 -6.84
N ASN A 175 -37.88 -38.18 -5.75
CA ASN A 175 -38.57 -38.35 -4.47
C ASN A 175 -39.72 -37.32 -4.26
N ARG A 176 -40.16 -36.65 -5.33
CA ARG A 176 -41.25 -35.63 -5.31
C ARG A 176 -41.03 -34.51 -4.30
N TYR A 177 -39.78 -34.15 -4.03
CA TYR A 177 -39.42 -32.98 -3.22
C TYR A 177 -39.32 -31.75 -4.13
N PHE A 178 -40.45 -31.08 -4.34
CA PHE A 178 -40.56 -29.95 -5.26
C PHE A 178 -40.27 -28.63 -4.55
N MET A 179 -39.27 -27.93 -5.05
CA MET A 179 -38.77 -26.66 -4.52
C MET A 179 -38.98 -25.55 -5.56
N PRO A 180 -39.33 -24.31 -5.15
CA PRO A 180 -39.38 -23.15 -6.04
C PRO A 180 -38.12 -23.01 -6.87
N PHE A 181 -38.30 -22.83 -8.19
CA PHE A 181 -37.19 -22.80 -9.14
C PHE A 181 -36.16 -21.71 -8.78
N GLU A 182 -36.62 -20.56 -8.31
CA GLU A 182 -35.77 -19.42 -7.93
C GLU A 182 -34.73 -19.76 -6.86
N LEU A 183 -34.99 -20.75 -6.01
CA LEU A 183 -34.11 -21.12 -4.90
C LEU A 183 -32.97 -22.08 -5.27
N TRP A 184 -33.02 -22.72 -6.44
CA TRP A 184 -32.01 -23.71 -6.84
C TRP A 184 -31.55 -23.58 -8.29
N GLY A 185 -32.44 -23.14 -9.19
CA GLY A 185 -32.19 -23.09 -10.63
C GLY A 185 -31.02 -22.18 -11.00
N GLY A 186 -30.93 -21.01 -10.36
CA GLY A 186 -29.82 -20.06 -10.57
C GLY A 186 -28.46 -20.67 -10.25
N PHE A 187 -28.34 -21.42 -9.16
CA PHE A 187 -27.09 -22.08 -8.79
C PHE A 187 -26.62 -23.10 -9.84
N LEU A 188 -27.54 -23.89 -10.40
CA LEU A 188 -27.18 -24.83 -11.46
C LEU A 188 -26.77 -24.14 -12.75
N VAL A 189 -27.42 -23.02 -13.12
CA VAL A 189 -27.02 -22.23 -14.29
C VAL A 189 -25.59 -21.70 -14.10
N ASP A 190 -25.26 -21.14 -12.94
CA ASP A 190 -23.93 -20.61 -12.65
C ASP A 190 -22.85 -21.70 -12.67
N ILE A 191 -23.13 -22.86 -12.07
CA ILE A 191 -22.26 -24.04 -12.10
C ILE A 191 -22.08 -24.54 -13.54
N CYS A 192 -23.16 -24.55 -14.33
CA CYS A 192 -23.15 -24.98 -15.72
C CYS A 192 -22.24 -24.09 -16.57
N ARG A 193 -22.37 -22.76 -16.47
CA ARG A 193 -21.53 -21.80 -17.20
C ARG A 193 -20.05 -21.96 -16.87
N LYS A 194 -19.70 -22.17 -15.59
CA LYS A 194 -18.32 -22.39 -15.16
C LYS A 194 -17.70 -23.69 -15.70
N ASN A 195 -18.48 -24.77 -15.79
CA ASN A 195 -17.98 -26.09 -16.19
C ASN A 195 -18.27 -26.45 -17.67
N SER A 196 -18.97 -25.57 -18.40
CA SER A 196 -19.46 -25.83 -19.76
C SER A 196 -20.30 -27.11 -19.91
N ASN A 197 -20.98 -27.57 -18.85
CA ASN A 197 -21.76 -28.82 -18.84
C ASN A 197 -23.25 -28.61 -19.17
N PHE A 198 -23.52 -28.04 -20.33
CA PHE A 198 -24.87 -27.68 -20.76
C PHE A 198 -25.78 -28.89 -21.00
N VAL A 199 -25.22 -30.04 -21.38
CA VAL A 199 -25.99 -31.28 -21.60
C VAL A 199 -26.67 -31.76 -20.32
N ALA A 200 -25.96 -31.73 -19.18
CA ALA A 200 -26.54 -32.14 -17.90
C ALA A 200 -27.63 -31.17 -17.44
N PHE A 201 -27.42 -29.87 -17.66
CA PHE A 201 -28.40 -28.83 -17.37
C PHE A 201 -29.67 -28.98 -18.20
N LEU A 202 -29.56 -29.15 -19.52
CA LEU A 202 -30.70 -29.30 -20.43
C LEU A 202 -31.61 -30.46 -20.02
N LYS A 203 -31.02 -31.61 -19.65
CA LYS A 203 -31.81 -32.76 -19.15
C LYS A 203 -32.59 -32.44 -17.88
N VAL A 204 -31.98 -31.72 -16.94
CA VAL A 204 -32.65 -31.30 -15.69
C VAL A 204 -33.69 -30.22 -15.95
N PHE A 205 -33.42 -29.30 -16.88
CA PHE A 205 -34.33 -28.25 -17.31
C PHE A 205 -35.58 -28.83 -17.98
N GLU A 206 -35.44 -29.74 -18.93
CA GLU A 206 -36.55 -30.43 -19.60
C GLU A 206 -37.42 -31.18 -18.59
N GLU A 207 -36.80 -31.93 -17.67
CA GLU A 207 -37.50 -32.66 -16.63
C GLU A 207 -38.25 -31.72 -15.67
N CYS A 208 -37.63 -30.58 -15.30
CA CYS A 208 -38.28 -29.55 -14.49
C CYS A 208 -39.49 -28.93 -15.21
N CYS A 209 -39.37 -28.63 -16.51
CA CYS A 209 -40.48 -28.10 -17.31
C CYS A 209 -41.63 -29.11 -17.38
N ARG A 210 -41.31 -30.39 -17.61
CA ARG A 210 -42.29 -31.47 -17.67
C ARG A 210 -43.04 -31.62 -16.34
N ILE A 211 -42.32 -31.67 -15.22
CA ILE A 211 -42.91 -31.75 -13.88
C ILE A 211 -43.80 -30.52 -13.60
N ALA A 212 -43.32 -29.31 -13.89
CA ALA A 212 -44.07 -28.09 -13.64
C ALA A 212 -45.39 -28.04 -14.43
N LEU A 213 -45.40 -28.56 -15.65
CA LEU A 213 -46.59 -28.63 -16.51
C LEU A 213 -47.54 -29.78 -16.13
N ASP A 214 -47.01 -31.00 -15.97
CA ASP A 214 -47.79 -32.21 -15.66
C ASP A 214 -48.46 -32.11 -14.29
N GLU A 215 -47.73 -31.63 -13.28
CA GLU A 215 -48.21 -31.49 -11.90
C GLU A 215 -48.85 -30.11 -11.64
N LYS A 216 -48.87 -29.22 -12.64
CA LYS A 216 -49.41 -27.84 -12.58
C LYS A 216 -48.81 -27.00 -11.45
N LEU A 217 -47.50 -27.11 -11.23
CA LEU A 217 -46.77 -26.41 -10.17
C LEU A 217 -46.18 -25.10 -10.69
N ASP A 218 -46.91 -23.99 -10.50
CA ASP A 218 -46.49 -22.67 -10.98
C ASP A 218 -45.14 -22.21 -10.40
N PHE A 219 -44.85 -22.50 -9.13
CA PHE A 219 -43.60 -22.13 -8.46
C PHE A 219 -42.35 -22.86 -9.00
N MET A 220 -42.54 -23.97 -9.72
CA MET A 220 -41.45 -24.73 -10.35
C MET A 220 -41.14 -24.26 -11.78
N LYS A 221 -41.94 -23.37 -12.36
CA LYS A 221 -41.74 -22.90 -13.73
C LYS A 221 -40.39 -22.20 -13.83
N PRO A 222 -39.52 -22.62 -14.77
CA PRO A 222 -38.27 -21.91 -15.02
C PRO A 222 -38.53 -20.47 -15.49
N ASN A 223 -37.69 -19.56 -15.03
CA ASN A 223 -37.75 -18.15 -15.43
C ASN A 223 -37.00 -17.91 -16.75
N ILE A 224 -37.06 -16.67 -17.26
CA ILE A 224 -36.35 -16.26 -18.48
C ILE A 224 -34.84 -16.51 -18.40
N TYR A 225 -34.24 -16.35 -17.22
CA TYR A 225 -32.80 -16.59 -17.00
C TYR A 225 -32.43 -18.05 -17.30
N ALA A 226 -33.20 -19.01 -16.80
CA ALA A 226 -32.97 -20.43 -17.06
C ALA A 226 -33.26 -20.84 -18.50
N CYS A 227 -34.31 -20.28 -19.11
CA CYS A 227 -34.61 -20.52 -20.52
C CYS A 227 -33.47 -20.00 -21.42
N ASN A 228 -32.94 -18.82 -21.11
CA ASN A 228 -31.79 -18.25 -21.80
C ASN A 228 -30.52 -19.08 -21.60
N ALA A 229 -30.28 -19.63 -20.40
CA ALA A 229 -29.17 -20.56 -20.18
C ALA A 229 -29.32 -21.88 -20.96
N ALA A 230 -30.56 -22.38 -21.12
CA ALA A 230 -30.86 -23.52 -21.96
C ALA A 230 -30.59 -23.19 -23.44
N LEU A 231 -31.07 -22.03 -23.93
CA LEU A 231 -30.79 -21.55 -25.29
C LEU A 231 -29.29 -21.37 -25.53
N GLU A 232 -28.56 -20.74 -24.60
CA GLU A 232 -27.10 -20.57 -24.63
C GLU A 232 -26.41 -21.93 -24.80
N GLY A 233 -26.80 -22.92 -23.99
CA GLY A 233 -26.29 -24.29 -24.08
C GLY A 233 -26.61 -24.99 -25.40
N CYS A 234 -27.82 -24.82 -25.93
CA CYS A 234 -28.21 -25.35 -27.24
C CYS A 234 -27.47 -24.67 -28.39
N CYS A 235 -27.26 -23.36 -28.32
CA CYS A 235 -26.71 -22.56 -29.42
C CYS A 235 -25.18 -22.60 -29.47
N TYR A 236 -24.50 -22.43 -28.33
CA TYR A 236 -23.04 -22.44 -28.26
C TYR A 236 -22.46 -23.84 -28.01
N GLY A 237 -23.06 -24.59 -27.09
CA GLY A 237 -22.55 -25.90 -26.65
C GLY A 237 -22.89 -27.03 -27.62
N LEU A 238 -24.19 -27.28 -27.83
CA LEU A 238 -24.67 -28.36 -28.69
C LEU A 238 -24.70 -28.00 -30.18
N GLN A 239 -24.88 -26.71 -30.49
CA GLN A 239 -25.14 -26.19 -31.84
C GLN A 239 -26.31 -26.91 -32.55
N SER A 240 -27.36 -27.24 -31.79
CA SER A 240 -28.54 -27.99 -32.25
C SER A 240 -29.73 -27.06 -32.46
N VAL A 241 -30.14 -26.91 -33.73
CA VAL A 241 -31.30 -26.08 -34.11
C VAL A 241 -32.60 -26.66 -33.56
N SER A 242 -32.75 -27.99 -33.61
CA SER A 242 -33.98 -28.64 -33.12
C SER A 242 -34.17 -28.43 -31.62
N ASP A 243 -33.10 -28.52 -30.82
CA ASP A 243 -33.21 -28.37 -29.37
C ASP A 243 -33.40 -26.91 -28.96
N ALA A 244 -32.79 -25.96 -29.67
CA ALA A 244 -33.05 -24.53 -29.46
C ALA A 244 -34.53 -24.17 -29.75
N GLU A 245 -35.10 -24.69 -30.83
CA GLU A 245 -36.51 -24.47 -31.18
C GLU A 245 -37.47 -25.12 -30.18
N LYS A 246 -37.14 -26.31 -29.66
CA LYS A 246 -37.91 -26.93 -28.57
C LYS A 246 -37.90 -26.05 -27.31
N VAL A 247 -36.78 -25.41 -26.98
CA VAL A 247 -36.71 -24.51 -25.84
C VAL A 247 -37.62 -23.29 -26.06
N ILE A 248 -37.64 -22.69 -27.26
CA ILE A 248 -38.57 -21.59 -27.58
C ILE A 248 -40.03 -22.03 -27.50
N GLN A 249 -40.37 -23.20 -28.02
CA GLN A 249 -41.72 -23.77 -27.89
C GLN A 249 -42.08 -23.95 -26.41
N THR A 250 -41.14 -24.44 -25.61
CA THR A 250 -41.32 -24.63 -24.15
C THR A 250 -41.53 -23.29 -23.45
N MET A 251 -40.79 -22.24 -23.80
CA MET A 251 -40.99 -20.88 -23.27
C MET A 251 -42.42 -20.38 -23.55
N SER A 252 -42.94 -20.60 -24.76
CA SER A 252 -44.32 -20.25 -25.11
C SER A 252 -45.35 -21.01 -24.27
N VAL A 253 -45.16 -22.32 -24.07
CA VAL A 253 -46.06 -23.16 -23.25
C VAL A 253 -46.03 -22.74 -21.78
N LEU A 254 -44.85 -22.42 -21.25
CA LEU A 254 -44.67 -21.93 -19.87
C LEU A 254 -45.21 -20.51 -19.68
N GLY A 255 -45.42 -19.75 -20.77
CA GLY A 255 -45.83 -18.34 -20.74
C GLY A 255 -44.68 -17.38 -20.46
N VAL A 256 -43.43 -17.78 -20.73
CA VAL A 256 -42.23 -16.96 -20.57
C VAL A 256 -41.99 -16.20 -21.87
N ARG A 257 -41.97 -14.86 -21.82
CA ARG A 257 -41.70 -14.01 -22.99
C ARG A 257 -40.19 -13.97 -23.29
N PRO A 258 -39.75 -14.31 -24.52
CA PRO A 258 -38.36 -14.14 -24.94
C PRO A 258 -37.90 -12.68 -24.90
N ASN A 259 -36.62 -12.46 -24.64
CA ASN A 259 -35.99 -11.14 -24.60
C ASN A 259 -34.89 -11.02 -25.66
N GLU A 260 -34.23 -9.86 -25.73
CA GLU A 260 -33.16 -9.57 -26.70
C GLU A 260 -32.06 -10.64 -26.72
N SER A 261 -31.67 -11.17 -25.55
CA SER A 261 -30.68 -12.25 -25.46
C SER A 261 -31.18 -13.58 -26.04
N SER A 262 -32.46 -13.92 -25.84
CA SER A 262 -33.07 -15.11 -26.45
C SER A 262 -32.97 -15.06 -27.97
N PHE A 263 -33.30 -13.91 -28.56
CA PHE A 263 -33.18 -13.67 -30.00
C PHE A 263 -31.71 -13.69 -30.45
N GLY A 264 -30.80 -13.09 -29.68
CA GLY A 264 -29.36 -13.14 -29.95
C GLY A 264 -28.80 -14.56 -30.04
N PHE A 265 -29.14 -15.46 -29.10
CA PHE A 265 -28.67 -16.85 -29.14
C PHE A 265 -29.14 -17.59 -30.40
N LEU A 266 -30.42 -17.42 -30.77
CA LEU A 266 -30.96 -18.02 -32.00
C LEU A 266 -30.30 -17.43 -33.24
N ALA A 267 -30.09 -16.11 -33.26
CA ALA A 267 -29.44 -15.42 -34.37
C ALA A 267 -28.03 -15.95 -34.59
N TYR A 268 -27.23 -16.10 -33.52
CA TYR A 268 -25.92 -16.75 -33.57
C TYR A 268 -26.01 -18.15 -34.18
N LEU A 269 -26.92 -18.99 -33.70
CA LEU A 269 -27.05 -20.37 -34.15
C LEU A 269 -27.50 -20.45 -35.63
N TYR A 270 -28.48 -19.66 -36.04
CA TYR A 270 -28.97 -19.64 -37.40
C TYR A 270 -27.92 -19.11 -38.38
N ALA A 271 -27.17 -18.07 -37.99
CA ALA A 271 -26.03 -17.57 -38.77
C ALA A 271 -24.92 -18.62 -38.87
N LEU A 272 -24.58 -19.30 -37.76
CA LEU A 272 -23.59 -20.38 -37.73
C LEU A 272 -23.97 -21.56 -38.63
N LYS A 273 -25.27 -21.85 -38.80
CA LYS A 273 -25.77 -22.92 -39.68
C LYS A 273 -26.10 -22.45 -41.10
N GLY A 274 -25.98 -21.15 -41.39
CA GLY A 274 -26.29 -20.58 -42.71
C GLY A 274 -27.78 -20.60 -43.08
N LEU A 275 -28.68 -20.57 -42.09
CA LEU A 275 -30.13 -20.66 -42.31
C LEU A 275 -30.75 -19.26 -42.55
N GLN A 276 -30.53 -18.69 -43.74
CA GLN A 276 -30.92 -17.30 -44.04
C GLN A 276 -32.42 -17.02 -43.91
N GLU A 277 -33.28 -17.95 -44.35
CA GLU A 277 -34.74 -17.79 -44.27
C GLU A 277 -35.21 -17.61 -42.82
N LYS A 278 -34.66 -18.41 -41.90
CA LYS A 278 -34.96 -18.32 -40.46
C LYS A 278 -34.45 -17.03 -39.83
N ILE A 279 -33.35 -16.46 -40.34
CA ILE A 279 -32.83 -15.17 -39.85
C ILE A 279 -33.80 -14.05 -40.22
N VAL A 280 -34.33 -14.04 -41.46
CA VAL A 280 -35.32 -13.05 -41.90
C VAL A 280 -36.63 -13.18 -41.12
N GLU A 281 -37.10 -14.41 -40.87
CA GLU A 281 -38.26 -14.64 -40.00
C GLU A 281 -38.01 -14.12 -38.57
N LEU A 282 -36.81 -14.37 -38.03
CA LEU A 282 -36.42 -13.94 -36.69
C LEU A 282 -36.33 -12.41 -36.58
N GLU A 283 -35.84 -11.72 -37.62
CA GLU A 283 -35.83 -10.26 -37.72
C GLU A 283 -37.25 -9.67 -37.74
N SER A 284 -38.16 -10.27 -38.52
CA SER A 284 -39.58 -9.86 -38.56
C SER A 284 -40.22 -9.98 -37.17
N LEU A 285 -40.04 -11.12 -36.51
CA LEU A 285 -40.54 -11.35 -35.16
C LEU A 285 -39.95 -10.37 -34.14
N MET A 286 -38.67 -10.03 -34.27
CA MET A 286 -38.03 -9.07 -33.38
C MET A 286 -38.62 -7.67 -33.52
N ASN A 287 -38.93 -7.24 -34.75
CA ASN A 287 -39.60 -5.97 -35.03
C ASN A 287 -41.02 -5.93 -34.46
N GLU A 288 -41.79 -7.02 -34.58
CA GLU A 288 -43.15 -7.14 -34.01
C GLU A 288 -43.17 -7.02 -32.48
N PHE A 289 -42.10 -7.44 -31.81
CA PHE A 289 -41.99 -7.35 -30.36
C PHE A 289 -41.66 -5.95 -29.85
N GLY A 290 -41.22 -5.06 -30.73
CA GLY A 290 -40.92 -3.66 -30.42
C GLY A 290 -39.72 -3.48 -29.49
N PHE A 291 -38.63 -4.24 -29.68
CA PHE A 291 -37.41 -4.05 -28.89
C PHE A 291 -36.75 -2.69 -29.17
N SER A 292 -36.25 -2.03 -28.11
CA SER A 292 -35.68 -0.68 -28.18
C SER A 292 -34.28 -0.63 -28.79
N SER A 293 -33.53 -1.73 -28.76
CA SER A 293 -32.21 -1.86 -29.40
C SER A 293 -32.05 -3.25 -30.00
N GLN A 294 -31.50 -3.31 -31.19
CA GLN A 294 -31.27 -4.54 -31.95
C GLN A 294 -29.79 -4.97 -31.92
N MET A 295 -28.95 -4.29 -31.14
CA MET A 295 -27.49 -4.49 -31.19
C MET A 295 -27.04 -5.86 -30.71
N VAL A 296 -27.67 -6.41 -29.66
CA VAL A 296 -27.37 -7.78 -29.18
C VAL A 296 -27.64 -8.82 -30.27
N PHE A 297 -28.71 -8.61 -31.03
CA PHE A 297 -29.08 -9.47 -32.15
C PHE A 297 -28.05 -9.39 -33.29
N TYR A 298 -27.72 -8.19 -33.77
CA TYR A 298 -26.73 -8.02 -34.83
C TYR A 298 -25.32 -8.47 -34.42
N SER A 299 -24.90 -8.20 -33.18
CA SER A 299 -23.62 -8.68 -32.63
C SER A 299 -23.55 -10.22 -32.65
N SER A 300 -24.64 -10.87 -32.25
CA SER A 300 -24.74 -12.34 -32.25
C SER A 300 -24.77 -12.92 -33.67
N LEU A 301 -25.45 -12.27 -34.62
CA LEU A 301 -25.41 -12.63 -36.05
C LEU A 301 -24.01 -12.54 -36.61
N ILE A 302 -23.32 -11.43 -36.37
CA ILE A 302 -21.93 -11.21 -36.81
C ILE A 302 -21.05 -12.32 -36.26
N SER A 303 -21.12 -12.60 -34.96
CA SER A 303 -20.37 -13.70 -34.33
C SER A 303 -20.63 -15.05 -35.00
N GLY A 304 -21.90 -15.38 -35.28
CA GLY A 304 -22.28 -16.62 -35.96
C GLY A 304 -21.73 -16.72 -37.40
N TYR A 305 -21.86 -15.66 -38.20
CA TYR A 305 -21.33 -15.61 -39.57
C TYR A 305 -19.80 -15.72 -39.60
N VAL A 306 -19.11 -15.03 -38.68
CA VAL A 306 -17.66 -15.09 -38.54
C VAL A 306 -17.21 -16.51 -38.20
N LYS A 307 -17.90 -17.21 -37.31
CA LYS A 307 -17.62 -18.61 -36.98
C LYS A 307 -17.88 -19.58 -38.12
N LEU A 308 -18.90 -19.32 -38.95
CA LEU A 308 -19.14 -20.06 -40.19
C LEU A 308 -18.05 -19.79 -41.25
N GLY A 309 -17.35 -18.66 -41.15
CA GLY A 309 -16.40 -18.17 -42.16
C GLY A 309 -17.05 -17.36 -43.29
N ASN A 310 -18.35 -17.04 -43.17
CA ASN A 310 -19.05 -16.16 -44.12
C ASN A 310 -18.80 -14.70 -43.76
N LEU A 311 -17.63 -14.22 -44.15
CA LEU A 311 -17.15 -12.87 -43.85
C LEU A 311 -17.94 -11.77 -44.60
N GLU A 312 -18.48 -12.08 -45.78
CA GLU A 312 -19.27 -11.15 -46.58
C GLU A 312 -20.58 -10.77 -45.89
N SER A 313 -21.33 -11.77 -45.40
CA SER A 313 -22.54 -11.52 -44.62
C SER A 313 -22.23 -10.75 -43.33
N ALA A 314 -21.11 -11.05 -42.66
CA ALA A 314 -20.69 -10.31 -41.47
C ALA A 314 -20.42 -8.82 -41.78
N SER A 315 -19.66 -8.53 -42.85
CA SER A 315 -19.43 -7.16 -43.33
C SER A 315 -20.73 -6.45 -43.70
N ARG A 316 -21.63 -7.12 -44.42
CA ARG A 316 -22.92 -6.55 -44.81
C ARG A 316 -23.76 -6.18 -43.59
N THR A 317 -23.82 -7.03 -42.57
CA THR A 317 -24.55 -6.74 -41.33
C THR A 317 -23.99 -5.51 -40.61
N ILE A 318 -22.66 -5.37 -40.53
CA ILE A 318 -22.02 -4.18 -39.94
C ILE A 318 -22.41 -2.90 -40.71
N LEU A 319 -22.36 -2.94 -42.05
CA LEU A 319 -22.73 -1.81 -42.89
C LEU A 319 -24.23 -1.47 -42.81
N LEU A 320 -25.11 -2.49 -42.70
CA LEU A 320 -26.54 -2.29 -42.50
C LEU A 320 -26.85 -1.55 -41.19
N CYS A 321 -26.14 -1.87 -40.11
CA CYS A 321 -26.31 -1.19 -38.83
C CYS A 321 -25.89 0.30 -38.88
N LEU A 322 -24.96 0.67 -39.76
CA LEU A 322 -24.55 2.07 -39.97
C LEU A 322 -25.53 2.87 -40.83
N GLY A 323 -26.15 2.23 -41.84
CA GLY A 323 -27.08 2.90 -42.76
C GLY A 323 -28.47 3.21 -42.16
N GLY A 324 -28.79 2.64 -41.00
CA GLY A 324 -30.11 2.70 -40.38
C GLY A 324 -30.36 3.90 -39.45
N GLY A 325 -30.17 5.14 -39.90
CA GLY A 325 -30.79 6.40 -39.39
C GLY A 325 -30.69 6.83 -37.89
N ASN A 326 -30.48 5.92 -36.93
CA ASN A 326 -30.43 6.19 -35.49
C ASN A 326 -29.00 5.97 -34.95
N MET A 327 -28.17 7.01 -35.12
CA MET A 327 -26.74 7.04 -34.76
C MET A 327 -26.44 6.96 -33.25
N GLU A 328 -27.44 7.05 -32.37
CA GLU A 328 -27.21 6.96 -30.91
C GLU A 328 -27.04 5.52 -30.40
N GLN A 329 -27.21 4.50 -31.25
CA GLN A 329 -27.19 3.07 -30.86
C GLN A 329 -26.21 2.19 -31.63
N SER A 330 -25.36 2.72 -32.53
CA SER A 330 -24.57 1.93 -33.48
C SER A 330 -23.15 1.57 -33.03
N ASP A 331 -22.87 1.53 -31.73
CA ASP A 331 -21.54 1.12 -31.23
C ASP A 331 -21.53 -0.38 -30.91
N PHE A 332 -20.78 -1.16 -31.70
CA PHE A 332 -20.56 -2.58 -31.40
C PHE A 332 -19.58 -2.72 -30.25
N SER A 333 -19.75 -3.78 -29.44
CA SER A 333 -18.83 -4.00 -28.33
C SER A 333 -17.43 -4.34 -28.84
N LYS A 334 -16.41 -4.04 -28.01
CA LYS A 334 -15.01 -4.38 -28.29
C LYS A 334 -14.84 -5.87 -28.58
N GLU A 335 -15.61 -6.73 -27.92
CA GLU A 335 -15.61 -8.18 -28.12
C GLU A 335 -16.06 -8.55 -29.54
N THR A 336 -17.12 -7.93 -30.07
CA THR A 336 -17.62 -8.17 -31.43
C THR A 336 -16.53 -7.86 -32.47
N TYR A 337 -15.87 -6.70 -32.36
CA TYR A 337 -14.77 -6.36 -33.27
C TYR A 337 -13.58 -7.33 -33.13
N CYS A 338 -13.25 -7.79 -31.92
CA CYS A 338 -12.22 -8.80 -31.71
C CYS A 338 -12.54 -10.13 -32.40
N GLU A 339 -13.81 -10.56 -32.37
CA GLU A 339 -14.24 -11.75 -33.09
C GLU A 339 -14.15 -11.59 -34.60
N VAL A 340 -14.65 -10.46 -35.14
CA VAL A 340 -14.54 -10.12 -36.57
C VAL A 340 -13.08 -10.15 -37.01
N VAL A 341 -12.19 -9.43 -36.33
CA VAL A 341 -10.76 -9.40 -36.64
C VAL A 341 -10.16 -10.81 -36.62
N LYS A 342 -10.43 -11.62 -35.58
CA LYS A 342 -9.94 -12.99 -35.50
C LYS A 342 -10.39 -13.82 -36.71
N GLY A 343 -11.67 -13.77 -37.08
CA GLY A 343 -12.17 -14.58 -38.19
C GLY A 343 -11.66 -14.12 -39.56
N PHE A 344 -11.56 -12.81 -39.80
CA PHE A 344 -10.97 -12.30 -41.03
C PHE A 344 -9.48 -12.64 -41.15
N LEU A 345 -8.71 -12.50 -40.06
CA LEU A 345 -7.27 -12.79 -40.05
C LEU A 345 -6.96 -14.29 -40.11
N GLN A 346 -7.76 -15.14 -39.47
CA GLN A 346 -7.63 -16.61 -39.60
C GLN A 346 -7.81 -17.08 -41.06
N ASN A 347 -8.66 -16.38 -41.81
CA ASN A 347 -8.87 -16.62 -43.24
C ASN A 347 -7.89 -15.85 -44.16
N GLY A 348 -6.88 -15.17 -43.58
CA GLY A 348 -5.89 -14.38 -44.33
C GLY A 348 -6.46 -13.13 -45.03
N ASN A 349 -7.68 -12.72 -44.70
CA ASN A 349 -8.44 -11.72 -45.44
C ASN A 349 -8.23 -10.29 -44.90
N VAL A 350 -6.99 -9.81 -44.95
CA VAL A 350 -6.63 -8.41 -44.59
C VAL A 350 -7.32 -7.42 -45.53
N LYS A 351 -7.42 -7.76 -46.82
CA LYS A 351 -8.09 -6.95 -47.85
C LYS A 351 -9.57 -6.74 -47.57
N GLY A 352 -10.24 -7.77 -47.06
CA GLY A 352 -11.65 -7.68 -46.66
C GLY A 352 -11.88 -6.75 -45.47
N LEU A 353 -10.96 -6.74 -44.49
CA LEU A 353 -11.01 -5.79 -43.38
C LEU A 353 -10.79 -4.36 -43.88
N ALA A 354 -9.81 -4.12 -44.75
CA ALA A 354 -9.60 -2.81 -45.36
C ALA A 354 -10.84 -2.33 -46.14
N ASN A 355 -11.48 -3.21 -46.92
CA ASN A 355 -12.73 -2.90 -47.63
C ASN A 355 -13.85 -2.52 -46.68
N LEU A 356 -14.02 -3.27 -45.59
CA LEU A 356 -15.07 -3.01 -44.62
C LEU A 356 -14.90 -1.63 -43.98
N ILE A 357 -13.68 -1.24 -43.62
CA ILE A 357 -13.40 0.09 -43.07
C ILE A 357 -13.71 1.18 -44.11
N ILE A 358 -13.28 0.99 -45.36
CA ILE A 358 -13.51 1.95 -46.45
C ILE A 358 -15.01 2.16 -46.70
N GLU A 359 -15.79 1.08 -46.79
CA GLU A 359 -17.24 1.18 -46.99
C GLU A 359 -17.96 1.75 -45.77
N ALA A 360 -17.53 1.42 -44.55
CA ALA A 360 -18.07 2.00 -43.33
C ALA A 360 -17.83 3.51 -43.28
N GLN A 361 -16.63 3.98 -43.62
CA GLN A 361 -16.28 5.40 -43.61
C GLN A 361 -17.13 6.23 -44.58
N LYS A 362 -17.63 5.64 -45.68
CA LYS A 362 -18.57 6.31 -46.60
C LYS A 362 -19.97 6.51 -46.01
N LEU A 363 -20.38 5.63 -45.10
CA LEU A 363 -21.69 5.66 -44.44
C LEU A 363 -21.65 6.48 -43.14
N GLU A 364 -20.47 6.63 -42.53
CA GLU A 364 -20.27 7.43 -41.33
C GLU A 364 -20.40 8.94 -41.61
N PRO A 365 -21.05 9.73 -40.73
CA PRO A 365 -21.14 11.17 -40.89
C PRO A 365 -19.79 11.84 -40.62
N SER A 366 -19.54 12.97 -41.30
CA SER A 366 -18.27 13.73 -41.24
C SER A 366 -17.88 14.27 -39.86
N GLY A 367 -18.75 14.18 -38.85
CA GLY A 367 -18.52 14.63 -37.47
C GLY A 367 -18.55 13.50 -36.43
N ILE A 368 -18.42 12.23 -36.84
CA ILE A 368 -18.37 11.10 -35.91
C ILE A 368 -17.17 11.25 -34.95
N VAL A 369 -17.38 10.96 -33.67
CA VAL A 369 -16.28 10.85 -32.70
C VAL A 369 -15.40 9.68 -33.14
N VAL A 370 -14.10 9.94 -33.29
CA VAL A 370 -13.10 8.99 -33.78
C VAL A 370 -13.24 7.60 -33.14
N ASP A 371 -13.42 7.56 -31.82
CA ASP A 371 -13.52 6.35 -31.01
C ASP A 371 -14.77 5.49 -31.28
N ARG A 372 -15.78 6.03 -31.98
CA ARG A 372 -17.02 5.33 -32.35
C ARG A 372 -17.04 4.83 -33.80
N SER A 373 -15.99 5.11 -34.57
CA SER A 373 -15.89 4.64 -35.95
C SER A 373 -15.61 3.13 -36.01
N VAL A 374 -16.13 2.46 -37.05
CA VAL A 374 -15.84 1.04 -37.32
C VAL A 374 -14.34 0.83 -37.54
N GLY A 375 -13.68 1.79 -38.20
CA GLY A 375 -12.23 1.79 -38.39
C GLY A 375 -11.48 1.75 -37.07
N PHE A 376 -11.85 2.61 -36.12
CA PHE A 376 -11.27 2.60 -34.78
C PHE A 376 -11.54 1.29 -34.04
N GLY A 377 -12.76 0.75 -34.11
CA GLY A 377 -13.12 -0.51 -33.47
C GLY A 377 -12.30 -1.70 -33.98
N ILE A 378 -12.18 -1.86 -35.31
CA ILE A 378 -11.42 -2.93 -35.95
C ILE A 378 -9.93 -2.82 -35.64
N ILE A 379 -9.34 -1.64 -35.79
CA ILE A 379 -7.90 -1.45 -35.56
C ILE A 379 -7.57 -1.57 -34.07
N SER A 380 -8.39 -1.01 -33.19
CA SER A 380 -8.27 -1.21 -31.75
C SER A 380 -8.37 -2.69 -31.39
N ALA A 381 -9.25 -3.45 -32.03
CA ALA A 381 -9.33 -4.89 -31.83
C ALA A 381 -8.02 -5.60 -32.27
N CYS A 382 -7.43 -5.27 -33.42
CA CYS A 382 -6.12 -5.79 -33.82
C CYS A 382 -5.04 -5.49 -32.76
N VAL A 383 -4.98 -4.25 -32.27
CA VAL A 383 -4.03 -3.82 -31.23
C VAL A 383 -4.26 -4.57 -29.91
N ASN A 384 -5.50 -4.72 -29.46
CA ASN A 384 -5.83 -5.45 -28.24
C ASN A 384 -5.49 -6.95 -28.32
N LEU A 385 -5.43 -7.51 -29.53
CA LEU A 385 -5.01 -8.87 -29.78
C LEU A 385 -3.47 -9.01 -29.92
N GLY A 386 -2.72 -7.92 -29.79
CA GLY A 386 -1.26 -7.89 -29.96
C GLY A 386 -0.83 -8.04 -31.42
N LEU A 387 -1.70 -7.71 -32.38
CA LEU A 387 -1.46 -7.85 -33.81
C LEU A 387 -1.22 -6.47 -34.46
N SER A 388 -0.31 -5.67 -33.90
CA SER A 388 0.02 -4.32 -34.37
C SER A 388 0.55 -4.31 -35.81
N ASP A 389 1.34 -5.30 -36.21
CA ASP A 389 1.83 -5.43 -37.60
C ASP A 389 0.70 -5.68 -38.60
N LYS A 390 -0.32 -6.46 -38.21
CA LYS A 390 -1.51 -6.68 -39.05
C LYS A 390 -2.37 -5.43 -39.13
N ALA A 391 -2.47 -4.66 -38.05
CA ALA A 391 -3.13 -3.36 -38.06
C ALA A 391 -2.46 -2.41 -39.07
N HIS A 392 -1.14 -2.36 -39.09
CA HIS A 392 -0.38 -1.58 -40.09
C HIS A 392 -0.58 -2.10 -41.52
N SER A 393 -0.60 -3.42 -41.72
CA SER A 393 -0.89 -4.02 -43.03
C SER A 393 -2.29 -3.65 -43.56
N ILE A 394 -3.28 -3.49 -42.68
CA ILE A 394 -4.62 -3.02 -43.05
C ILE A 394 -4.54 -1.57 -43.53
N LEU A 395 -3.80 -0.71 -42.82
CA LEU A 395 -3.56 0.68 -43.19
C LEU A 395 -2.86 0.79 -44.56
N ASP A 396 -1.82 -0.01 -44.81
CA ASP A 396 -1.11 -0.04 -46.10
C ASP A 396 -2.05 -0.39 -47.26
N GLU A 397 -2.93 -1.39 -47.07
CA GLU A 397 -3.91 -1.79 -48.07
C GLU A 397 -4.96 -0.69 -48.32
N MET A 398 -5.35 0.06 -47.28
CA MET A 398 -6.25 1.22 -47.43
C MET A 398 -5.56 2.36 -48.21
N ASN A 399 -4.30 2.64 -47.90
CA ASN A 399 -3.49 3.66 -48.58
C ASN A 399 -3.22 3.30 -50.04
N ALA A 400 -2.92 2.03 -50.34
CA ALA A 400 -2.68 1.53 -51.70
C ALA A 400 -3.90 1.73 -52.63
N ARG A 401 -5.09 1.87 -52.06
CA ARG A 401 -6.35 2.11 -52.79
C ARG A 401 -6.68 3.60 -52.92
N GLY A 402 -5.81 4.49 -52.44
CA GLY A 402 -5.98 5.95 -52.53
C GLY A 402 -7.16 6.49 -51.72
N CYS A 403 -7.60 5.77 -50.68
CA CYS A 403 -8.69 6.21 -49.82
C CYS A 403 -8.16 7.15 -48.73
N SER A 404 -8.87 8.24 -48.44
CA SER A 404 -8.52 9.14 -47.32
C SER A 404 -8.84 8.46 -45.99
N VAL A 405 -7.83 7.93 -45.32
CA VAL A 405 -8.00 7.21 -44.05
C VAL A 405 -8.29 8.21 -42.93
N GLY A 406 -9.34 7.97 -42.14
CA GLY A 406 -9.67 8.81 -40.98
C GLY A 406 -8.70 8.64 -39.80
N LEU A 407 -8.68 9.62 -38.89
CA LEU A 407 -7.82 9.59 -37.68
C LEU A 407 -8.04 8.34 -36.80
N GLY A 408 -9.22 7.71 -36.89
CA GLY A 408 -9.59 6.50 -36.13
C GLY A 408 -8.79 5.26 -36.45
N VAL A 409 -8.15 5.19 -37.62
CA VAL A 409 -7.25 4.09 -37.98
C VAL A 409 -5.84 4.37 -37.48
N TYR A 410 -5.38 5.61 -37.57
CA TYR A 410 -4.02 6.00 -37.19
C TYR A 410 -3.80 5.98 -35.67
N VAL A 411 -4.71 6.58 -34.89
CA VAL A 411 -4.53 6.78 -33.44
C VAL A 411 -4.36 5.46 -32.66
N PRO A 412 -5.14 4.39 -32.89
CA PRO A 412 -4.94 3.15 -32.15
C PRO A 412 -3.61 2.46 -32.50
N ILE A 413 -3.17 2.49 -33.76
CA ILE A 413 -1.86 1.95 -34.19
C ILE A 413 -0.75 2.74 -33.50
N LEU A 414 -0.87 4.07 -33.49
CA LEU A 414 0.08 4.96 -32.84
C LEU A 414 0.21 4.65 -31.34
N LYS A 415 -0.94 4.56 -30.64
CA LYS A 415 -0.99 4.17 -29.22
C LYS A 415 -0.41 2.76 -28.97
N ALA A 416 -0.57 1.84 -29.92
CA ALA A 416 0.04 0.51 -29.83
C ALA A 416 1.56 0.59 -29.90
N TYR A 417 2.10 1.30 -30.90
CA TYR A 417 3.54 1.48 -31.05
C TYR A 417 4.16 2.19 -29.85
N CYS A 418 3.47 3.17 -29.25
CA CYS A 418 3.91 3.77 -27.98
C CYS A 418 4.06 2.73 -26.86
N LYS A 419 3.05 1.86 -26.69
CA LYS A 419 3.07 0.81 -25.65
C LYS A 419 4.09 -0.28 -25.92
N GLU A 420 4.35 -0.57 -27.19
CA GLU A 420 5.32 -1.57 -27.64
C GLU A 420 6.75 -1.00 -27.72
N HIS A 421 6.97 0.28 -27.37
CA HIS A 421 8.26 0.96 -27.46
C HIS A 421 8.86 1.01 -28.88
N ARG A 422 7.99 1.00 -29.90
CA ARG A 422 8.30 1.03 -31.34
C ARG A 422 8.35 2.48 -31.87
N THR A 423 9.29 3.26 -31.36
CA THR A 423 9.36 4.72 -31.57
C THR A 423 9.60 5.14 -33.02
N ALA A 424 10.42 4.39 -33.77
CA ALA A 424 10.71 4.69 -35.17
C ALA A 424 9.46 4.57 -36.06
N GLU A 425 8.68 3.50 -35.89
CA GLU A 425 7.45 3.26 -36.65
C GLU A 425 6.35 4.24 -36.24
N ALA A 426 6.27 4.58 -34.96
CA ALA A 426 5.38 5.63 -34.48
C ALA A 426 5.69 6.99 -35.12
N THR A 427 6.97 7.34 -35.27
CA THR A 427 7.39 8.61 -35.90
C THR A 427 7.05 8.64 -37.39
N GLN A 428 7.29 7.54 -38.12
CA GLN A 428 6.87 7.43 -39.52
C GLN A 428 5.36 7.63 -39.67
N LEU A 429 4.57 7.01 -38.78
CA LEU A 429 3.12 7.13 -38.79
C LEU A 429 2.66 8.58 -38.55
N VAL A 430 3.35 9.35 -37.69
CA VAL A 430 3.06 10.78 -37.47
C VAL A 430 3.31 11.61 -38.73
N MET A 431 4.38 11.32 -39.47
CA MET A 431 4.64 11.97 -40.76
C MET A 431 3.54 11.63 -41.79
N ASP A 432 3.10 10.37 -41.84
CA ASP A 432 2.04 9.94 -42.75
C ASP A 432 0.71 10.64 -42.44
N ILE A 433 0.35 10.77 -41.16
CA ILE A 433 -0.83 11.51 -40.68
C ILE A 433 -0.75 12.97 -41.13
N SER A 434 0.41 13.61 -40.94
CA SER A 434 0.64 15.00 -41.30
C SER A 434 0.57 15.20 -42.83
N SER A 435 1.15 14.29 -43.62
CA SER A 435 1.10 14.31 -45.07
C SER A 435 -0.31 14.12 -45.63
N SER A 436 -1.17 13.43 -44.87
CA SER A 436 -2.59 13.22 -45.19
C SER A 436 -3.47 14.41 -44.79
N GLY A 437 -2.88 15.49 -44.24
CA GLY A 437 -3.60 16.69 -43.82
C GLY A 437 -4.38 16.55 -42.51
N LEU A 438 -4.15 15.48 -41.75
CA LEU A 438 -4.76 15.25 -40.44
C LEU A 438 -3.90 15.86 -39.33
N GLN A 439 -4.52 16.32 -38.26
CA GLN A 439 -3.83 16.87 -37.09
C GLN A 439 -4.01 15.97 -35.87
N LEU A 440 -2.90 15.63 -35.22
CA LEU A 440 -2.89 14.96 -33.93
C LEU A 440 -3.24 15.94 -32.81
N ASP A 441 -3.90 15.45 -31.77
CA ASP A 441 -4.17 16.22 -30.55
C ASP A 441 -2.96 16.21 -29.60
N VAL A 442 -3.03 17.06 -28.56
CA VAL A 442 -2.01 17.17 -27.51
C VAL A 442 -1.76 15.82 -26.83
N GLY A 443 -2.84 15.10 -26.49
CA GLY A 443 -2.75 13.83 -25.75
C GLY A 443 -2.01 12.73 -26.52
N ASN A 444 -2.13 12.68 -27.85
CA ASN A 444 -1.41 11.73 -28.69
C ASN A 444 0.08 12.08 -28.76
N TYR A 445 0.45 13.36 -28.88
CA TYR A 445 1.86 13.79 -28.82
C TYR A 445 2.49 13.51 -27.46
N ASP A 446 1.79 13.82 -26.37
CA ASP A 446 2.28 13.57 -25.00
C ASP A 446 2.57 12.08 -24.78
N ALA A 447 1.64 11.20 -25.17
CA ALA A 447 1.81 9.75 -25.05
C ALA A 447 3.01 9.23 -25.87
N LEU A 448 3.23 9.79 -27.07
CA LEU A 448 4.39 9.44 -27.91
C LEU A 448 5.71 9.90 -27.31
N ILE A 449 5.73 11.11 -26.78
CA ILE A 449 6.92 11.69 -26.14
C ILE A 449 7.25 10.90 -24.87
N GLU A 450 6.26 10.58 -24.03
CA GLU A 450 6.44 9.75 -22.84
C GLU A 450 6.99 8.36 -23.18
N ALA A 451 6.42 7.70 -24.20
CA ALA A 451 6.90 6.41 -24.67
C ALA A 451 8.35 6.48 -25.18
N SER A 452 8.68 7.50 -25.97
CA SER A 452 10.02 7.70 -26.53
C SER A 452 11.08 7.95 -25.44
N ILE A 453 10.73 8.76 -24.43
CA ILE A 453 11.58 9.02 -23.26
C ILE A 453 11.78 7.75 -22.42
N THR A 454 10.74 6.95 -22.22
CA THR A 454 10.81 5.67 -21.50
C THR A 454 11.68 4.66 -22.25
N SER A 455 11.62 4.65 -23.58
CA SER A 455 12.47 3.84 -24.47
C SER A 455 13.90 4.36 -24.63
N GLN A 456 14.25 5.49 -24.00
CA GLN A 456 15.53 6.20 -24.18
C GLN A 456 15.82 6.64 -25.63
N ASP A 457 14.79 6.75 -26.47
CA ASP A 457 14.88 7.32 -27.81
C ASP A 457 14.63 8.84 -27.75
N PHE A 458 15.62 9.55 -27.23
CA PHE A 458 15.55 11.01 -27.05
C PHE A 458 15.45 11.76 -28.38
N GLN A 459 16.02 11.21 -29.46
CA GLN A 459 16.01 11.87 -30.77
C GLN A 459 14.59 11.93 -31.34
N SER A 460 13.85 10.81 -31.24
CA SER A 460 12.44 10.78 -31.64
C SER A 460 11.60 11.71 -30.76
N ALA A 461 11.81 11.71 -29.43
CA ALA A 461 11.12 12.62 -28.52
C ALA A 461 11.31 14.11 -28.88
N PHE A 462 12.52 14.52 -29.24
CA PHE A 462 12.79 15.89 -29.69
C PHE A 462 12.16 16.20 -31.04
N SER A 463 12.19 15.26 -31.99
CA SER A 463 11.52 15.46 -33.29
C SER A 463 10.00 15.65 -33.13
N LEU A 464 9.37 14.83 -32.29
CA LEU A 464 7.94 14.92 -31.99
C LEU A 464 7.56 16.24 -31.32
N PHE A 465 8.39 16.73 -30.40
CA PHE A 465 8.16 18.03 -29.76
C PHE A 465 8.32 19.19 -30.75
N ARG A 466 9.26 19.10 -31.69
CA ARG A 466 9.39 20.07 -32.78
C ARG A 466 8.18 20.04 -33.71
N ASP A 467 7.70 18.85 -34.08
CA ASP A 467 6.51 18.70 -34.91
C ASP A 467 5.27 19.30 -34.21
N MET A 468 5.13 19.08 -32.90
CA MET A 468 4.08 19.70 -32.08
C MET A 468 4.15 21.24 -32.08
N ARG A 469 5.37 21.80 -32.03
CA ARG A 469 5.61 23.25 -32.15
C ARG A 469 5.25 23.78 -33.54
N GLU A 470 5.60 23.06 -34.60
CA GLU A 470 5.34 23.40 -36.00
C GLU A 470 3.85 23.30 -36.35
N ALA A 471 3.14 22.33 -35.77
CA ALA A 471 1.68 22.17 -35.87
C ALA A 471 0.88 23.29 -35.17
N ARG A 472 1.54 24.27 -34.55
CA ARG A 472 0.95 25.41 -33.81
C ARG A 472 0.03 24.99 -32.65
N ILE A 473 0.35 23.87 -32.00
CA ILE A 473 -0.31 23.46 -30.76
C ILE A 473 0.14 24.40 -29.62
N TYR A 474 -0.81 24.86 -28.80
CA TYR A 474 -0.56 25.88 -27.76
C TYR A 474 -0.17 25.28 -26.40
N ASP A 475 -0.64 24.08 -26.07
CA ASP A 475 -0.34 23.43 -24.79
C ASP A 475 0.92 22.56 -24.91
N LEU A 476 2.09 23.18 -24.74
CA LEU A 476 3.40 22.49 -24.79
C LEU A 476 3.93 22.15 -23.39
N LYS A 477 3.22 22.55 -22.32
CA LYS A 477 3.73 22.50 -20.95
C LYS A 477 3.90 21.07 -20.46
N GLY A 478 2.92 20.21 -20.74
CA GLY A 478 2.94 18.79 -20.37
C GLY A 478 4.15 18.08 -20.98
N SER A 479 4.27 18.14 -22.31
CA SER A 479 5.35 17.49 -23.05
C SER A 479 6.75 18.01 -22.69
N TYR A 480 6.90 19.33 -22.50
CA TYR A 480 8.16 19.93 -22.03
C TYR A 480 8.59 19.35 -20.67
N LEU A 481 7.66 19.26 -19.72
CA LEU A 481 7.94 18.72 -18.38
C LEU A 481 8.32 17.23 -18.45
N THR A 482 7.62 16.46 -19.28
CA THR A 482 7.91 15.03 -19.48
C THR A 482 9.32 14.81 -20.02
N ILE A 483 9.74 15.60 -21.03
CA ILE A 483 11.10 15.52 -21.58
C ILE A 483 12.14 15.92 -20.53
N MET A 484 11.95 17.05 -19.84
CA MET A 484 12.91 17.54 -18.84
C MET A 484 13.06 16.57 -17.65
N THR A 485 11.95 16.01 -17.17
CA THR A 485 11.96 15.04 -16.05
C THR A 485 12.62 13.74 -16.49
N GLY A 486 12.24 13.19 -17.65
CA GLY A 486 12.80 11.92 -18.10
C GLY A 486 14.29 12.02 -18.46
N LEU A 487 14.77 13.14 -19.00
CA LEU A 487 16.20 13.35 -19.22
C LEU A 487 16.99 13.46 -17.91
N MET A 488 16.39 14.04 -16.87
CA MET A 488 16.98 14.10 -15.53
C MET A 488 17.10 12.70 -14.91
N GLU A 489 16.04 11.89 -14.97
CA GLU A 489 16.01 10.52 -14.45
C GLU A 489 17.00 9.60 -15.20
N ASN A 490 17.15 9.79 -16.51
CA ASN A 490 18.13 9.07 -17.32
C ASN A 490 19.56 9.63 -17.21
N HIS A 491 19.80 10.64 -16.37
CA HIS A 491 21.12 11.23 -16.11
C HIS A 491 21.84 11.75 -17.38
N ARG A 492 21.11 12.41 -18.29
CA ARG A 492 21.64 12.97 -19.57
C ARG A 492 21.63 14.50 -19.60
N PRO A 493 22.47 15.19 -18.80
CA PRO A 493 22.45 16.64 -18.68
C PRO A 493 22.86 17.39 -19.96
N GLU A 494 23.60 16.75 -20.86
CA GLU A 494 23.99 17.35 -22.15
C GLU A 494 22.78 17.57 -23.05
N LEU A 495 21.89 16.58 -23.10
CA LEU A 495 20.65 16.64 -23.87
C LEU A 495 19.66 17.62 -23.24
N MET A 496 19.61 17.70 -21.90
CA MET A 496 18.79 18.71 -21.21
C MET A 496 19.22 20.13 -21.58
N ALA A 497 20.53 20.40 -21.61
CA ALA A 497 21.04 21.71 -21.97
C ALA A 497 20.73 22.07 -23.43
N ALA A 498 20.96 21.13 -24.36
CA ALA A 498 20.64 21.33 -25.78
C ALA A 498 19.14 21.57 -26.02
N PHE A 499 18.28 20.78 -25.37
CA PHE A 499 16.83 20.94 -25.46
C PHE A 499 16.37 22.29 -24.91
N LEU A 500 16.90 22.69 -23.75
CA LEU A 500 16.54 23.97 -23.14
C LEU A 500 16.99 25.16 -23.99
N ASP A 501 18.18 25.11 -24.60
CA ASP A 501 18.64 26.13 -25.55
C ASP A 501 17.75 26.21 -26.81
N GLU A 502 17.13 25.10 -27.25
CA GLU A 502 16.20 25.09 -28.40
C GLU A 502 14.84 25.72 -28.07
N VAL A 503 14.35 25.56 -26.84
CA VAL A 503 12.98 25.97 -26.45
C VAL A 503 12.92 27.30 -25.71
N VAL A 504 14.04 27.80 -25.18
CA VAL A 504 14.07 29.03 -24.36
C VAL A 504 13.59 30.29 -25.11
N GLU A 505 13.68 30.29 -26.44
CA GLU A 505 13.21 31.40 -27.28
C GLU A 505 11.72 31.29 -27.64
N ASP A 506 11.07 30.13 -27.40
CA ASP A 506 9.66 29.91 -27.74
C ASP A 506 8.75 30.47 -26.61
N PRO A 507 7.93 31.51 -26.87
CA PRO A 507 7.10 32.13 -25.84
C PRO A 507 5.99 31.20 -25.30
N ARG A 508 5.75 30.05 -25.95
CA ARG A 508 4.78 29.05 -25.49
C ARG A 508 5.32 28.17 -24.37
N VAL A 509 6.63 28.18 -24.11
CA VAL A 509 7.29 27.38 -23.07
C VAL A 509 7.77 28.30 -21.94
N GLU A 510 7.26 28.07 -20.73
CA GLU A 510 7.61 28.89 -19.56
C GLU A 510 8.88 28.34 -18.87
N VAL A 511 10.06 28.69 -19.39
CA VAL A 511 11.35 28.35 -18.76
C VAL A 511 11.58 29.22 -17.53
N LYS A 512 11.89 28.60 -16.39
CA LYS A 512 12.13 29.28 -15.10
C LYS A 512 13.55 29.03 -14.60
N THR A 513 13.94 29.78 -13.57
CA THR A 513 15.19 29.60 -12.81
C THR A 513 15.38 28.15 -12.33
N HIS A 514 14.29 27.44 -12.03
CA HIS A 514 14.33 26.03 -11.59
C HIS A 514 14.92 25.10 -12.67
N ASP A 515 14.57 25.27 -13.94
CA ASP A 515 15.03 24.40 -15.03
C ASP A 515 16.55 24.49 -15.23
N TRP A 516 17.10 25.71 -15.14
CA TRP A 516 18.54 25.95 -15.17
C TRP A 516 19.25 25.30 -13.97
N ASN A 517 18.66 25.40 -12.78
CA ASN A 517 19.20 24.79 -11.57
C ASN A 517 19.25 23.27 -11.68
N SER A 518 18.21 22.66 -12.24
CA SER A 518 18.14 21.22 -12.52
C SER A 518 19.28 20.75 -13.41
N ILE A 519 19.57 21.48 -14.50
CA ILE A 519 20.69 21.16 -15.40
C ILE A 519 22.04 21.32 -14.70
N ILE A 520 22.23 22.43 -13.96
CA ILE A 520 23.46 22.70 -13.20
C ILE A 520 23.69 21.60 -12.15
N HIS A 521 22.64 21.20 -11.42
CA HIS A 521 22.70 20.12 -10.45
C HIS A 521 23.08 18.79 -11.10
N ALA A 522 22.46 18.46 -12.23
CA ALA A 522 22.74 17.22 -12.97
C ALA A 522 24.21 17.18 -13.46
N PHE A 523 24.75 18.27 -14.01
CA PHE A 523 26.17 18.34 -14.38
C PHE A 523 27.11 18.24 -13.17
N CYS A 524 26.78 18.89 -12.05
CA CYS A 524 27.55 18.78 -10.81
C CYS A 524 27.58 17.34 -10.28
N LYS A 525 26.44 16.64 -10.28
CA LYS A 525 26.32 15.24 -9.86
C LYS A 525 27.10 14.30 -10.78
N ALA A 526 27.16 14.61 -12.09
CA ALA A 526 27.96 13.88 -13.07
C ALA A 526 29.47 14.23 -13.02
N GLY A 527 29.91 15.15 -12.14
CA GLY A 527 31.30 15.59 -12.04
C GLY A 527 31.76 16.54 -13.16
N ARG A 528 30.88 16.94 -14.08
CA ARG A 528 31.17 17.80 -15.24
C ARG A 528 31.06 19.29 -14.89
N LEU A 529 31.94 19.76 -14.00
CA LEU A 529 31.86 21.11 -13.43
C LEU A 529 32.05 22.26 -14.44
N GLU A 530 32.84 22.07 -15.50
CA GLU A 530 33.02 23.10 -16.52
C GLU A 530 31.76 23.34 -17.34
N ASP A 531 30.98 22.29 -17.60
CA ASP A 531 29.70 22.41 -18.29
C ASP A 531 28.66 23.07 -17.38
N ALA A 532 28.63 22.74 -16.08
CA ALA A 532 27.81 23.43 -15.09
C ALA A 532 28.11 24.94 -15.03
N LYS A 533 29.39 25.33 -15.08
CA LYS A 533 29.81 26.75 -15.16
C LYS A 533 29.35 27.40 -16.47
N ARG A 534 29.40 26.68 -17.60
CA ARG A 534 28.93 27.18 -18.89
C ARG A 534 27.42 27.46 -18.83
N THR A 535 26.64 26.53 -18.27
CA THR A 535 25.20 26.69 -18.06
C THR A 535 24.89 27.88 -17.16
N LEU A 536 25.63 28.08 -16.06
CA LEU A 536 25.46 29.26 -15.20
C LEU A 536 25.70 30.57 -15.96
N ARG A 537 26.76 30.64 -16.79
CA ARG A 537 27.03 31.82 -17.62
C ARG A 537 25.91 32.08 -18.63
N ARG A 538 25.36 31.01 -19.22
CA ARG A 538 24.24 31.09 -20.16
C ARG A 538 22.96 31.59 -19.48
N MET A 539 22.63 31.05 -18.32
CA MET A 539 21.52 31.50 -17.46
C MET A 539 21.60 33.00 -17.17
N ILE A 540 22.79 33.49 -16.77
CA ILE A 540 23.02 34.92 -16.51
C ILE A 540 22.91 35.76 -17.79
N PHE A 541 23.44 35.27 -18.92
CA PHE A 541 23.35 35.95 -20.21
C PHE A 541 21.89 36.14 -20.67
N LEU A 542 21.04 35.15 -20.43
CA LEU A 542 19.60 35.19 -20.72
C LEU A 542 18.78 35.92 -19.63
N GLN A 543 19.45 36.63 -18.72
CA GLN A 543 18.84 37.43 -17.64
C GLN A 543 18.05 36.63 -16.59
N PHE A 544 18.29 35.32 -16.46
CA PHE A 544 17.78 34.55 -15.32
C PHE A 544 18.70 34.74 -14.11
N GLU A 545 18.15 35.23 -12.99
CA GLU A 545 18.93 35.47 -11.77
C GLU A 545 19.23 34.16 -11.02
N PRO A 546 20.51 33.83 -10.73
CA PRO A 546 20.87 32.68 -9.90
C PRO A 546 20.33 32.81 -8.48
N ASN A 547 19.76 31.74 -7.94
CA ASN A 547 19.21 31.69 -6.59
C ASN A 547 20.11 30.86 -5.64
N ASP A 548 19.67 30.74 -4.40
CA ASP A 548 20.30 29.93 -3.34
C ASP A 548 20.56 28.48 -3.79
N GLN A 549 19.60 27.86 -4.48
CA GLN A 549 19.69 26.48 -4.96
C GLN A 549 20.74 26.31 -6.08
N THR A 550 20.89 27.33 -6.95
CA THR A 550 21.94 27.35 -7.98
C THR A 550 23.32 27.23 -7.34
N TYR A 551 23.57 28.06 -6.32
CA TYR A 551 24.86 28.11 -5.64
C TYR A 551 25.09 26.87 -4.76
N LEU A 552 24.06 26.39 -4.06
CA LEU A 552 24.13 25.16 -3.28
C LEU A 552 24.57 23.96 -4.13
N SER A 553 23.97 23.81 -5.32
CA SER A 553 24.31 22.73 -6.25
C SER A 553 25.75 22.81 -6.75
N LEU A 554 26.25 24.01 -7.02
CA LEU A 554 27.64 24.22 -7.42
C LEU A 554 28.63 23.97 -6.28
N ILE A 555 28.34 24.43 -5.06
CA ILE A 555 29.19 24.19 -3.88
C ILE A 555 29.32 22.70 -3.62
N ASN A 556 28.20 21.97 -3.64
CA ASN A 556 28.21 20.51 -3.48
C ASN A 556 29.05 19.84 -4.57
N GLY A 557 28.91 20.27 -5.84
CA GLY A 557 29.76 19.79 -6.94
C GLY A 557 31.25 20.04 -6.71
N TYR A 558 31.63 21.24 -6.26
CA TYR A 558 33.03 21.56 -5.96
C TYR A 558 33.59 20.79 -4.77
N VAL A 559 32.77 20.55 -3.75
CA VAL A 559 33.16 19.75 -2.56
C VAL A 559 33.44 18.31 -2.97
N THR A 560 32.58 17.70 -3.80
CA THR A 560 32.79 16.34 -4.33
C THR A 560 34.05 16.25 -5.19
N ALA A 561 34.39 17.30 -5.93
CA ALA A 561 35.62 17.37 -6.73
C ALA A 561 36.85 17.89 -5.96
N GLU A 562 36.74 18.11 -4.65
CA GLU A 562 37.78 18.69 -3.77
C GLU A 562 38.35 20.06 -4.22
N GLN A 563 37.61 20.80 -5.04
CA GLN A 563 38.00 22.11 -5.57
C GLN A 563 37.60 23.26 -4.62
N TYR A 564 38.10 23.26 -3.39
CA TYR A 564 37.69 24.22 -2.36
C TYR A 564 38.07 25.69 -2.68
N PHE A 565 39.08 25.93 -3.52
CA PHE A 565 39.44 27.27 -3.97
C PHE A 565 38.33 27.92 -4.82
N SER A 566 37.65 27.13 -5.66
CA SER A 566 36.51 27.60 -6.43
C SER A 566 35.35 28.05 -5.53
N VAL A 567 35.15 27.37 -4.39
CA VAL A 567 34.15 27.75 -3.38
C VAL A 567 34.53 29.08 -2.71
N LEU A 568 35.82 29.32 -2.44
CA LEU A 568 36.30 30.61 -1.93
C LEU A 568 36.03 31.75 -2.92
N MET A 569 36.33 31.53 -4.21
CA MET A 569 36.05 32.54 -5.25
C MET A 569 34.55 32.83 -5.36
N MET A 570 33.71 31.79 -5.27
CA MET A 570 32.26 31.93 -5.24
C MET A 570 31.78 32.71 -4.01
N TRP A 571 32.35 32.47 -2.82
CA TRP A 571 32.04 33.24 -1.62
C TRP A 571 32.30 34.74 -1.83
N HIS A 572 33.42 35.12 -2.45
CA HIS A 572 33.72 36.52 -2.77
C HIS A 572 32.74 37.13 -3.78
N GLU A 573 32.21 36.34 -4.70
CA GLU A 573 31.18 36.77 -5.63
C GLU A 573 29.83 36.99 -4.92
N ILE A 574 29.38 36.01 -4.14
CA ILE A 574 28.09 36.03 -3.45
C ILE A 574 28.07 37.06 -2.32
N LYS A 575 29.17 37.22 -1.56
CA LYS A 575 29.26 38.18 -0.44
C LYS A 575 28.85 39.60 -0.83
N ARG A 576 29.08 40.00 -2.09
CA ARG A 576 28.69 41.32 -2.63
C ARG A 576 27.23 41.40 -3.08
N LYS A 577 26.57 40.27 -3.27
CA LYS A 577 25.20 40.11 -3.79
C LYS A 577 24.17 39.70 -2.70
N ILE A 578 24.61 39.48 -1.46
CA ILE A 578 23.72 39.21 -0.31
C ILE A 578 23.05 40.53 0.10
N SER A 579 21.72 40.61 0.00
CA SER A 579 20.98 41.81 0.38
C SER A 579 20.68 41.84 1.88
N THR A 580 20.81 43.02 2.49
CA THR A 580 20.33 43.32 3.85
C THR A 580 18.90 43.86 3.87
N ASP A 581 18.36 44.21 2.71
CA ASP A 581 17.02 44.82 2.57
C ASP A 581 16.21 44.05 1.51
N GLY A 582 15.02 43.60 1.89
CA GLY A 582 14.37 42.38 1.39
C GLY A 582 13.77 42.39 -0.02
N GLN A 583 14.31 43.13 -1.00
CA GLN A 583 13.69 43.19 -2.34
C GLN A 583 14.55 42.75 -3.54
N LYS A 584 15.90 42.77 -3.52
CA LYS A 584 16.73 42.23 -4.62
C LYS A 584 18.12 41.74 -4.16
N GLY A 585 18.20 40.52 -3.64
CA GLY A 585 19.47 39.82 -3.46
C GLY A 585 19.30 38.38 -2.95
N ILE A 586 20.39 37.62 -2.94
CA ILE A 586 20.37 36.19 -2.62
C ILE A 586 19.98 35.99 -1.15
N LYS A 587 18.92 35.23 -0.90
CA LYS A 587 18.51 34.84 0.45
C LYS A 587 19.58 33.92 1.05
N PHE A 588 20.19 34.36 2.14
CA PHE A 588 21.23 33.61 2.83
C PHE A 588 20.60 32.65 3.84
N GLU A 589 20.03 31.55 3.34
CA GLU A 589 19.32 30.55 4.14
C GLU A 589 20.27 29.55 4.84
N HIS A 590 19.76 28.82 5.85
CA HIS A 590 20.51 27.85 6.65
C HIS A 590 21.32 26.86 5.79
N ASN A 591 20.74 26.33 4.71
CA ASN A 591 21.38 25.35 3.85
C ASN A 591 22.61 25.90 3.10
N LEU A 592 22.53 27.14 2.63
CA LEU A 592 23.63 27.79 1.91
C LEU A 592 24.77 28.16 2.87
N VAL A 593 24.44 28.66 4.07
CA VAL A 593 25.39 28.89 5.16
C VAL A 593 26.12 27.59 5.48
N ASP A 594 25.38 26.51 5.66
CA ASP A 594 25.92 25.21 6.01
C ASP A 594 26.89 24.67 4.97
N ALA A 595 26.52 24.77 3.68
CA ALA A 595 27.35 24.33 2.58
C ALA A 595 28.66 25.13 2.50
N PHE A 596 28.61 26.46 2.65
CA PHE A 596 29.81 27.30 2.68
C PHE A 596 30.73 27.00 3.86
N LEU A 597 30.17 26.91 5.07
CA LEU A 597 30.96 26.60 6.27
C LEU A 597 31.63 25.24 6.16
N TYR A 598 30.91 24.21 5.71
CA TYR A 598 31.46 22.87 5.54
C TYR A 598 32.60 22.85 4.51
N ALA A 599 32.38 23.43 3.33
CA ALA A 599 33.36 23.46 2.25
C ALA A 599 34.62 24.27 2.61
N LEU A 600 34.46 25.45 3.20
CA LEU A 600 35.58 26.33 3.55
C LEU A 600 36.39 25.80 4.75
N VAL A 601 35.75 25.11 5.71
CA VAL A 601 36.45 24.42 6.81
C VAL A 601 37.26 23.24 6.27
N LYS A 602 36.70 22.42 5.36
CA LYS A 602 37.47 21.36 4.67
C LYS A 602 38.65 21.93 3.88
N GLY A 603 38.43 23.03 3.15
CA GLY A 603 39.48 23.75 2.41
C GLY A 603 40.52 24.49 3.27
N GLY A 604 40.30 24.64 4.58
CA GLY A 604 41.22 25.33 5.49
C GLY A 604 41.26 26.86 5.33
N PHE A 605 40.19 27.45 4.79
CA PHE A 605 40.04 28.89 4.55
C PHE A 605 39.33 29.58 5.73
N PHE A 606 39.94 29.52 6.93
CA PHE A 606 39.32 29.99 8.19
C PHE A 606 38.94 31.48 8.20
N ASP A 607 39.63 32.32 7.43
CA ASP A 607 39.28 33.74 7.29
C ASP A 607 37.91 33.92 6.63
N ALA A 608 37.65 33.19 5.54
CA ALA A 608 36.35 33.17 4.88
C ALA A 608 35.28 32.51 5.76
N VAL A 609 35.63 31.45 6.52
CA VAL A 609 34.72 30.83 7.50
C VAL A 609 34.23 31.84 8.52
N MET A 610 35.12 32.66 9.10
CA MET A 610 34.72 33.67 10.07
C MET A 610 33.82 34.75 9.43
N GLN A 611 34.10 35.15 8.19
CA GLN A 611 33.23 36.07 7.45
C GLN A 611 31.83 35.50 7.20
N VAL A 612 31.71 34.19 6.94
CA VAL A 612 30.41 33.51 6.80
C VAL A 612 29.67 33.49 8.14
N VAL A 613 30.37 33.22 9.25
CA VAL A 613 29.79 33.21 10.61
C VAL A 613 29.30 34.60 11.03
N GLU A 614 30.08 35.65 10.76
CA GLU A 614 29.66 37.03 11.00
C GLU A 614 28.38 37.35 10.20
N LYS A 615 28.36 36.99 8.91
CA LYS A 615 27.20 37.23 8.06
C LYS A 615 25.98 36.41 8.46
N SER A 616 26.15 35.17 8.93
CA SER A 616 25.04 34.35 9.42
C SER A 616 24.44 34.90 10.71
N GLN A 617 25.27 35.50 11.59
CA GLN A 617 24.81 36.18 12.81
C GLN A 617 24.01 37.44 12.49
N GLU A 618 24.47 38.27 11.54
CA GLU A 618 23.72 39.44 11.05
C GLU A 618 22.32 39.05 10.55
N MET A 619 22.23 37.92 9.85
CA MET A 619 20.99 37.40 9.28
C MET A 619 20.17 36.53 10.25
N LYS A 620 20.60 36.40 11.51
CA LYS A 620 19.96 35.57 12.56
C LYS A 620 19.77 34.08 12.17
N VAL A 621 20.68 33.53 11.37
CA VAL A 621 20.67 32.11 10.99
C VAL A 621 21.41 31.29 12.03
N PHE A 622 20.75 30.27 12.58
CA PHE A 622 21.36 29.31 13.51
C PHE A 622 22.43 28.47 12.80
N VAL A 623 23.54 28.17 13.49
CA VAL A 623 24.66 27.41 12.93
C VAL A 623 25.07 26.32 13.93
N ASP A 624 25.02 25.06 13.49
CA ASP A 624 25.47 23.92 14.30
C ASP A 624 27.01 23.86 14.37
N LYS A 625 27.57 24.32 15.49
CA LYS A 625 29.02 24.37 15.74
C LYS A 625 29.69 22.99 15.75
N TRP A 626 28.97 21.91 16.07
CA TRP A 626 29.55 20.59 16.22
C TRP A 626 29.96 19.98 14.88
N LYS A 627 29.12 20.12 13.85
CA LYS A 627 29.37 19.65 12.47
C LYS A 627 30.69 20.20 11.90
N TYR A 628 30.96 21.49 12.11
CA TYR A 628 32.19 22.13 11.64
C TYR A 628 33.41 21.78 12.49
N LYS A 629 33.23 21.57 13.80
CA LYS A 629 34.28 21.07 14.69
C LYS A 629 34.73 19.67 14.22
N GLN A 630 33.81 18.79 13.87
CA GLN A 630 34.14 17.46 13.34
C GLN A 630 34.91 17.57 12.02
N ALA A 631 34.40 18.33 11.04
CA ALA A 631 35.07 18.52 9.74
C ALA A 631 36.49 19.09 9.88
N PHE A 632 36.71 19.98 10.85
CA PHE A 632 38.04 20.50 11.20
C PHE A 632 38.96 19.42 11.79
N MET A 633 38.44 18.57 12.69
CA MET A 633 39.21 17.50 13.33
C MET A 633 39.57 16.38 12.35
N GLU A 634 38.78 16.14 11.32
CA GLU A 634 39.10 15.17 10.26
C GLU A 634 40.25 15.68 9.36
N ASN A 635 40.17 16.93 8.90
CA ASN A 635 41.04 17.42 7.83
C ASN A 635 42.26 18.23 8.32
N HIS A 636 42.19 18.83 9.52
CA HIS A 636 43.19 19.82 9.98
C HIS A 636 43.74 19.56 11.40
N LYS A 637 43.49 18.39 12.02
CA LYS A 637 43.94 18.05 13.40
C LYS A 637 45.43 18.24 13.69
N LYS A 638 46.30 18.07 12.68
CA LYS A 638 47.76 18.18 12.81
C LYS A 638 48.30 19.61 12.65
N LEU A 639 47.45 20.61 12.35
CA LEU A 639 47.87 22.00 12.20
C LEU A 639 48.26 22.62 13.55
N LYS A 640 49.58 22.73 13.78
CA LYS A 640 50.16 23.38 14.96
C LYS A 640 50.22 24.90 14.77
N VAL A 641 49.57 25.64 15.67
CA VAL A 641 49.62 27.11 15.81
C VAL A 641 51.08 27.61 15.84
N ALA A 642 52.01 26.87 16.46
CA ALA A 642 53.42 27.27 16.51
C ALA A 642 54.12 27.34 15.13
N LYS A 643 53.71 26.53 14.13
CA LYS A 643 54.33 26.51 12.78
C LYS A 643 53.78 27.61 11.86
N LEU A 644 52.51 27.98 11.99
CA LEU A 644 51.88 29.05 11.21
C LEU A 644 52.36 30.46 11.63
N ARG A 645 52.88 30.60 12.86
CA ARG A 645 53.33 31.86 13.48
C ARG A 645 54.49 32.52 12.72
N LYS A 646 55.21 31.75 11.89
CA LYS A 646 56.36 32.22 11.08
C LYS A 646 56.02 32.59 9.63
N ARG A 647 54.81 32.27 9.12
CA ARG A 647 54.53 32.28 7.66
C ARG A 647 53.34 33.12 7.22
N ASN A 648 52.29 33.29 8.05
CA ASN A 648 51.15 34.16 7.75
C ASN A 648 50.33 34.49 9.02
N PHE A 649 50.42 35.74 9.49
CA PHE A 649 49.80 36.19 10.75
C PHE A 649 48.26 36.24 10.68
N LYS A 650 47.67 36.77 9.60
CA LYS A 650 46.20 36.82 9.43
C LYS A 650 45.53 35.44 9.43
N LYS A 651 46.15 34.45 8.77
CA LYS A 651 45.66 33.06 8.76
C LYS A 651 45.72 32.42 10.15
N MET A 652 46.64 32.87 11.00
CA MET A 652 46.70 32.47 12.40
C MET A 652 45.53 33.01 13.19
N GLU A 653 45.29 34.32 13.10
CA GLU A 653 44.23 34.99 13.87
C GLU A 653 42.87 34.39 13.53
N ALA A 654 42.57 34.20 12.24
CA ALA A 654 41.34 33.55 11.80
C ALA A 654 41.21 32.09 12.30
N LEU A 655 42.32 31.34 12.34
CA LEU A 655 42.32 29.97 12.89
C LEU A 655 42.09 29.97 14.42
N ILE A 656 42.64 30.93 15.14
CA ILE A 656 42.43 31.10 16.59
C ILE A 656 40.98 31.51 16.85
N ALA A 657 40.44 32.47 16.09
CA ALA A 657 39.05 32.89 16.17
C ALA A 657 38.08 31.72 15.91
N PHE A 658 38.34 30.92 14.86
CA PHE A 658 37.57 29.72 14.56
C PHE A 658 37.66 28.68 15.68
N LYS A 659 38.86 28.42 16.24
CA LYS A 659 39.01 27.49 17.37
C LYS A 659 38.26 27.97 18.61
N ASN A 660 38.32 29.26 18.93
CA ASN A 660 37.60 29.81 20.07
C ASN A 660 36.07 29.71 19.87
N TRP A 661 35.59 29.96 18.66
CA TRP A 661 34.18 29.84 18.30
C TRP A 661 33.67 28.39 18.30
N ALA A 662 34.49 27.42 17.85
CA ALA A 662 34.12 26.01 17.72
C ALA A 662 34.44 25.13 18.95
N VAL A 663 35.34 25.55 19.86
CA VAL A 663 35.89 24.69 20.94
C VAL A 663 35.52 25.15 22.36
N ASN A 664 35.20 26.41 22.63
CA ASN A 664 34.80 26.83 23.98
C ASN A 664 33.34 26.42 24.30
N GLY A 665 33.18 25.28 24.97
CA GLY A 665 32.03 24.99 25.83
C GLY A 665 32.55 24.82 27.26
N THR A 666 32.25 25.78 28.14
CA THR A 666 32.46 25.62 29.58
C THR A 666 31.20 24.99 30.14
N CYS A 667 31.31 23.81 30.76
CA CYS A 667 30.15 23.21 31.45
C CYS A 667 29.58 24.21 32.45
N ARG A 668 28.32 24.62 32.23
CA ARG A 668 27.59 25.43 33.18
C ARG A 668 27.06 24.53 34.30
N ASP A 669 27.23 24.99 35.53
CA ASP A 669 26.73 24.37 36.76
C ASP A 669 25.27 24.77 37.07
N THR A 670 24.69 25.63 36.23
CA THR A 670 23.34 26.18 36.37
C THR A 670 22.66 26.30 35.02
N CYS A 671 21.36 26.03 34.99
CA CYS A 671 20.46 26.32 33.88
C CYS A 671 19.30 27.16 34.43
N GLY A 672 19.33 28.47 34.15
CA GLY A 672 18.41 29.42 34.78
C GLY A 672 18.64 29.49 36.29
N THR A 673 17.62 29.12 37.06
CA THR A 673 17.66 29.07 38.54
C THR A 673 18.02 27.69 39.10
N ILE A 674 18.06 26.65 38.26
CA ILE A 674 18.27 25.26 38.69
C ILE A 674 19.76 24.92 38.61
N SER A 675 20.32 24.39 39.70
CA SER A 675 21.69 23.86 39.72
C SER A 675 21.73 22.49 39.05
N VAL A 676 22.60 22.35 38.04
CA VAL A 676 22.79 21.14 37.24
C VAL A 676 24.13 20.51 37.62
N LYS A 677 24.07 19.32 38.22
CA LYS A 677 25.23 18.52 38.67
C LYS A 677 25.22 17.15 38.01
N TYR A 678 26.34 16.44 38.11
CA TYR A 678 26.42 15.05 37.68
C TYR A 678 25.31 14.20 38.34
N PRO A 679 24.63 13.29 37.61
CA PRO A 679 24.93 12.80 36.27
C PRO A 679 24.41 13.65 35.09
N PHE A 680 23.76 14.80 35.35
CA PHE A 680 23.21 15.67 34.31
C PHE A 680 24.24 16.66 33.76
N GLY A 681 23.97 17.19 32.55
CA GLY A 681 24.82 18.18 31.90
C GLY A 681 24.02 19.22 31.12
N ALA A 682 24.37 20.49 31.27
CA ALA A 682 23.70 21.59 30.58
C ALA A 682 24.24 21.82 29.15
N GLU A 683 25.46 21.35 28.85
CA GLU A 683 26.12 21.54 27.55
C GLU A 683 26.65 20.21 26.97
N PRO A 684 26.79 20.09 25.63
CA PRO A 684 27.28 18.88 24.99
C PRO A 684 28.69 18.47 25.46
N GLY A 685 28.81 17.24 25.97
CA GLY A 685 30.05 16.70 26.54
C GLY A 685 30.16 16.83 28.06
N CYS A 686 29.20 17.50 28.72
CA CYS A 686 29.08 17.58 30.17
C CYS A 686 28.02 16.58 30.67
N GLY A 687 28.20 16.02 31.88
CA GLY A 687 27.30 15.00 32.42
C GLY A 687 27.41 13.64 31.70
N HIS A 688 26.68 12.64 32.18
CA HIS A 688 26.77 11.27 31.70
C HIS A 688 26.01 11.07 30.37
N PRO A 689 26.58 10.33 29.38
CA PRO A 689 26.04 10.24 28.02
C PRO A 689 24.64 9.62 27.94
N ASP A 690 24.28 8.77 28.90
CA ASP A 690 22.94 8.17 28.96
C ASP A 690 21.85 9.19 29.33
N PHE A 691 22.21 10.27 30.01
CA PHE A 691 21.30 11.34 30.41
C PHE A 691 21.26 12.51 29.40
N ALA A 692 22.35 12.71 28.66
CA ALA A 692 22.50 13.80 27.68
C ALA A 692 21.46 13.78 26.53
N ARG A 693 20.85 12.61 26.30
CA ARG A 693 19.79 12.43 25.28
C ARG A 693 18.44 12.97 25.75
N TYR A 694 18.21 12.91 27.06
CA TYR A 694 16.92 13.22 27.67
C TYR A 694 16.90 14.62 28.27
N ILE A 695 18.02 15.17 28.75
CA ILE A 695 18.04 16.48 29.42
C ILE A 695 18.91 17.47 28.65
N LYS A 696 18.36 18.66 28.37
CA LYS A 696 19.07 19.76 27.70
C LYS A 696 18.72 21.09 28.34
N CYS A 697 19.66 22.04 28.34
CA CYS A 697 19.39 23.41 28.74
C CYS A 697 19.19 24.28 27.50
N VAL A 698 17.99 24.82 27.30
CA VAL A 698 17.64 25.70 26.17
C VAL A 698 17.22 27.05 26.73
N SER A 699 17.93 28.11 26.35
CA SER A 699 17.60 29.50 26.72
C SER A 699 17.39 29.74 28.24
N GLY A 700 18.04 28.95 29.10
CA GLY A 700 17.92 29.06 30.56
C GLY A 700 16.79 28.24 31.20
N THR A 701 16.07 27.44 30.42
CA THR A 701 15.10 26.45 30.90
C THR A 701 15.64 25.04 30.68
N LEU A 702 15.48 24.18 31.68
CA LEU A 702 15.93 22.81 31.60
C LEU A 702 14.79 21.95 31.03
N GLU A 703 15.03 21.34 29.88
CA GLU A 703 14.06 20.57 29.11
C GLU A 703 14.36 19.06 29.23
N PHE A 704 13.31 18.28 29.41
CA PHE A 704 13.27 16.82 29.41
C PHE A 704 12.58 16.32 28.14
N SER A 705 13.30 15.62 27.27
CA SER A 705 12.82 15.10 25.99
C SER A 705 12.58 13.59 26.05
N THR A 706 11.41 13.14 25.63
CA THR A 706 11.09 11.72 25.41
C THR A 706 10.50 11.52 24.01
N GLY A 707 10.21 10.26 23.64
CA GLY A 707 9.51 9.97 22.39
C GLY A 707 8.12 10.59 22.26
N SER A 708 7.49 11.06 23.35
CA SER A 708 6.16 11.69 23.33
C SER A 708 6.17 13.22 23.31
N GLY A 709 7.29 13.88 23.65
CA GLY A 709 7.35 15.33 23.68
C GLY A 709 8.53 15.90 24.46
N ILE A 710 8.53 17.23 24.57
CA ILE A 710 9.51 18.01 25.34
C ILE A 710 8.78 18.63 26.53
N TYR A 711 9.32 18.43 27.72
CA TYR A 711 8.73 18.82 28.99
C TYR A 711 9.71 19.67 29.78
N ASN A 712 9.24 20.50 30.71
CA ASN A 712 10.12 21.36 31.50
C ASN A 712 10.48 20.68 32.83
N ILE A 713 11.72 20.79 33.28
CA ILE A 713 12.12 20.33 34.62
C ILE A 713 11.93 21.48 35.60
N SER A 714 11.08 21.28 36.61
CA SER A 714 10.78 22.28 37.63
C SER A 714 11.78 22.24 38.80
N SER A 715 12.24 21.06 39.18
CA SER A 715 13.22 20.87 40.25
C SER A 715 13.98 19.55 40.14
N ILE A 716 15.20 19.53 40.66
CA ILE A 716 16.05 18.33 40.78
C ILE A 716 16.42 18.18 42.25
N ASP A 717 16.18 17.00 42.81
CA ASP A 717 16.56 16.64 44.17
C ASP A 717 17.59 15.49 44.15
N TYR A 718 18.87 15.85 44.24
CA TYR A 718 19.98 14.91 44.15
C TYR A 718 20.03 13.90 45.31
N PRO A 719 19.77 14.26 46.60
CA PRO A 719 19.74 13.29 47.70
C PRO A 719 18.72 12.15 47.54
N SER A 720 17.58 12.41 46.90
CA SER A 720 16.55 11.39 46.66
C SER A 720 16.63 10.76 45.27
N ASN A 721 17.57 11.22 44.43
CA ASN A 721 17.66 10.88 43.00
C ASN A 721 16.35 11.10 42.24
N THR A 722 15.63 12.19 42.52
CA THR A 722 14.37 12.51 41.86
C THR A 722 14.42 13.81 41.07
N ILE A 723 13.70 13.84 39.94
CA ILE A 723 13.44 15.03 39.15
C ILE A 723 11.94 15.22 39.00
N VAL A 724 11.48 16.47 39.01
CA VAL A 724 10.06 16.79 38.77
C VAL A 724 9.94 17.46 37.41
N VAL A 725 9.12 16.86 36.55
CA VAL A 725 8.87 17.30 35.18
C VAL A 725 7.45 17.86 35.09
N THR A 726 7.29 18.98 34.38
CA THR A 726 6.01 19.65 34.13
C THR A 726 5.70 19.62 32.64
N ASP A 727 4.54 19.04 32.31
CA ASP A 727 3.99 19.07 30.96
C ASP A 727 3.18 20.36 30.78
N PRO A 728 3.52 21.22 29.79
CA PRO A 728 2.76 22.44 29.52
C PRO A 728 1.30 22.18 29.11
N PHE A 729 0.99 20.99 28.60
CA PHE A 729 -0.35 20.60 28.15
C PHE A 729 -1.13 19.79 29.19
N MET A 730 -0.54 19.46 30.34
CA MET A 730 -1.23 18.77 31.43
C MET A 730 -2.22 19.69 32.14
N SER A 731 -3.40 19.15 32.48
CA SER A 731 -4.42 19.93 33.20
C SER A 731 -4.02 20.17 34.65
N THR A 732 -4.25 21.39 35.13
CA THR A 732 -4.12 21.79 36.55
C THR A 732 -5.42 22.45 37.02
N CYS A 733 -5.58 22.72 38.31
CA CYS A 733 -6.81 23.36 38.80
C CYS A 733 -7.03 24.78 38.23
N SER A 734 -5.95 25.50 37.92
CA SER A 734 -6.00 26.85 37.34
C SER A 734 -6.25 26.84 35.83
N LEU A 735 -5.74 25.83 35.11
CA LEU A 735 -5.86 25.70 33.65
C LEU A 735 -6.08 24.23 33.27
N MET A 736 -7.30 23.88 32.85
CA MET A 736 -7.60 22.55 32.29
C MET A 736 -7.75 22.64 30.78
N GLN A 737 -7.03 21.78 30.07
CA GLN A 737 -6.98 21.73 28.61
C GLN A 737 -6.72 20.30 28.15
N ASN A 738 -6.99 20.01 26.88
CA ASN A 738 -6.73 18.69 26.33
C ASN A 738 -5.23 18.40 26.37
N SER A 739 -4.85 17.23 26.89
CA SER A 739 -3.47 16.84 27.12
C SER A 739 -3.05 15.75 26.15
N GLY A 740 -1.77 15.75 25.76
CA GLY A 740 -1.17 14.68 24.96
C GLY A 740 -0.87 13.43 25.78
N SER A 741 -0.22 12.45 25.16
CA SER A 741 0.27 11.24 25.82
C SER A 741 1.65 11.47 26.45
N PHE A 742 1.95 10.77 27.55
CA PHE A 742 3.28 10.77 28.18
C PHE A 742 3.88 9.36 28.09
N ILE A 743 4.98 9.22 27.36
CA ILE A 743 5.63 7.93 27.12
C ILE A 743 7.10 8.03 27.51
N LEU A 744 7.51 7.06 28.33
CA LEU A 744 8.89 6.90 28.78
C LEU A 744 9.47 5.61 28.20
N ASP A 745 10.54 5.75 27.42
CA ASP A 745 11.15 4.63 26.69
C ASP A 745 11.71 3.57 27.64
N LYS A 746 11.64 2.30 27.23
CA LYS A 746 12.17 1.15 27.99
C LYS A 746 13.67 1.24 28.27
N ALA A 747 14.42 1.97 27.44
CA ALA A 747 15.86 2.18 27.58
C ALA A 747 16.22 3.48 28.31
N SER A 748 15.24 4.20 28.87
CA SER A 748 15.50 5.43 29.62
C SER A 748 16.06 5.11 31.02
N PRO A 749 16.99 5.93 31.54
CA PRO A 749 17.53 5.77 32.89
C PRO A 749 16.59 6.30 33.99
N PHE A 750 15.32 6.57 33.65
CA PHE A 750 14.32 7.18 34.52
C PHE A 750 13.18 6.19 34.78
N THR A 751 12.60 6.25 35.97
CA THR A 751 11.42 5.50 36.38
C THR A 751 10.42 6.44 37.04
N ILE A 752 9.12 6.22 36.82
CA ILE A 752 8.08 7.02 37.50
C ILE A 752 8.00 6.58 38.96
N THR A 753 8.06 7.53 39.90
CA THR A 753 7.93 7.22 41.33
C THR A 753 6.51 6.80 41.67
N GLN A 754 6.37 5.92 42.68
CA GLN A 754 5.06 5.45 43.15
C GLN A 754 4.23 6.54 43.83
N ASP A 755 4.84 7.67 44.19
CA ASP A 755 4.18 8.83 44.80
C ASP A 755 3.37 9.66 43.80
N ASN A 756 3.51 9.41 42.50
CA ASN A 756 2.70 10.08 41.48
C ASN A 756 1.25 9.59 41.50
N ILE A 757 0.34 10.52 41.73
CA ILE A 757 -1.11 10.31 41.58
C ILE A 757 -1.49 10.84 40.21
N ILE A 758 -1.77 9.93 39.28
CA ILE A 758 -2.20 10.27 37.92
C ILE A 758 -3.71 10.21 37.84
N VAL A 759 -4.34 11.27 37.35
CA VAL A 759 -5.80 11.38 37.23
C VAL A 759 -6.16 11.68 35.79
N LEU A 760 -7.01 10.83 35.22
CA LEU A 760 -7.59 10.98 33.89
C LEU A 760 -8.93 11.70 33.98
N LEU A 761 -9.14 12.68 33.11
CA LEU A 761 -10.28 13.59 33.12
C LEU A 761 -11.07 13.47 31.82
N GLY A 762 -12.40 13.49 31.92
CA GLY A 762 -13.29 13.47 30.75
C GLY A 762 -13.26 12.16 29.96
N CYS A 763 -13.09 11.03 30.64
CA CYS A 763 -13.10 9.71 30.02
C CYS A 763 -14.51 9.31 29.54
N SER A 764 -14.58 8.68 28.37
CA SER A 764 -15.80 8.08 27.85
C SER A 764 -16.30 6.97 28.79
N SER A 765 -17.62 6.76 28.87
CA SER A 765 -18.21 5.65 29.63
C SER A 765 -17.85 4.27 29.05
N THR A 766 -17.32 4.21 27.83
CA THR A 766 -16.81 3.00 27.15
C THR A 766 -15.29 2.87 27.25
N SER A 767 -14.63 3.74 28.01
CA SER A 767 -13.18 3.74 28.14
C SER A 767 -12.68 2.40 28.72
N PRO A 768 -11.57 1.84 28.20
CA PRO A 768 -10.92 0.66 28.78
C PRO A 768 -10.56 0.83 30.27
N VAL A 769 -10.42 2.09 30.73
CA VAL A 769 -10.12 2.41 32.13
C VAL A 769 -11.26 1.99 33.08
N PHE A 770 -12.49 1.88 32.58
CA PHE A 770 -13.64 1.43 33.35
C PHE A 770 -13.97 -0.06 33.12
N ASP A 771 -13.06 -0.81 32.50
CA ASP A 771 -13.23 -2.25 32.33
C ASP A 771 -13.19 -2.96 33.71
N PRO A 772 -14.25 -3.68 34.11
CA PRO A 772 -14.33 -4.38 35.39
C PRO A 772 -13.33 -5.54 35.53
N TYR A 773 -12.60 -5.92 34.48
CA TYR A 773 -11.62 -7.02 34.52
C TYR A 773 -10.16 -6.58 34.73
N GLU A 774 -9.81 -5.30 34.53
CA GLU A 774 -8.41 -4.82 34.58
C GLU A 774 -8.07 -3.95 35.82
N ASP A 775 -9.04 -3.59 36.66
CA ASP A 775 -8.87 -2.78 37.89
C ASP A 775 -7.95 -1.53 37.71
N LEU A 776 -7.99 -0.90 36.53
CA LEU A 776 -7.14 0.25 36.18
C LEU A 776 -7.55 1.57 36.86
N CYS A 777 -8.73 1.57 37.49
CA CYS A 777 -9.32 2.74 38.10
C CYS A 777 -9.60 2.55 39.59
N ALA A 778 -8.98 3.39 40.41
CA ALA A 778 -9.13 3.31 41.85
C ALA A 778 -10.57 3.64 42.32
N THR A 779 -11.31 2.67 42.84
CA THR A 779 -12.61 2.88 43.52
C THR A 779 -12.40 3.04 45.02
N GLY A 780 -12.66 4.23 45.59
CA GLY A 780 -12.55 4.47 47.04
C GLY A 780 -12.19 5.91 47.44
N SER A 781 -11.37 6.06 48.49
CA SER A 781 -10.94 7.36 49.05
C SER A 781 -10.28 8.29 48.03
N ARG A 782 -9.66 7.73 46.98
CA ARG A 782 -9.03 8.45 45.86
C ARG A 782 -10.02 9.16 44.93
N LEU A 783 -11.33 8.86 44.98
CA LEU A 783 -12.36 9.67 44.29
C LEU A 783 -12.44 11.12 44.80
N ARG A 784 -11.92 11.40 46.01
CA ARG A 784 -11.84 12.78 46.51
C ARG A 784 -10.97 13.66 45.62
N VAL A 785 -9.94 13.10 44.98
CA VAL A 785 -9.06 13.81 44.05
C VAL A 785 -9.84 14.20 42.78
N CYS A 786 -10.60 13.26 42.20
CA CYS A 786 -11.49 13.53 41.07
C CYS A 786 -12.54 14.61 41.40
N ARG A 787 -13.16 14.53 42.58
CA ARG A 787 -14.14 15.52 43.04
C ARG A 787 -13.51 16.89 43.26
N GLY A 788 -12.26 16.92 43.74
CA GLY A 788 -11.43 18.12 43.84
C GLY A 788 -11.20 18.74 42.46
N MET A 789 -10.70 17.97 41.49
CA MET A 789 -10.44 18.47 40.13
C MET A 789 -11.71 19.01 39.46
N TYR A 790 -12.85 18.33 39.57
CA TYR A 790 -14.11 18.83 39.02
C TYR A 790 -14.75 20.00 39.79
N SER A 791 -14.20 20.37 40.95
CA SER A 791 -14.59 21.59 41.67
C SER A 791 -13.83 22.83 41.18
N CYS A 792 -12.74 22.66 40.43
CA CYS A 792 -11.96 23.75 39.87
C CYS A 792 -12.73 24.53 38.81
N LYS A 793 -12.49 25.85 38.73
CA LYS A 793 -13.17 26.70 37.73
C LYS A 793 -12.76 26.37 36.29
N GLY A 794 -11.55 25.85 36.10
CA GLY A 794 -10.95 25.55 34.79
C GLY A 794 -11.58 24.38 34.02
N VAL A 795 -12.46 23.59 34.63
CA VAL A 795 -13.07 22.36 34.05
C VAL A 795 -13.83 22.61 32.73
N SER A 796 -14.28 23.85 32.49
CA SER A 796 -14.89 24.24 31.22
C SER A 796 -13.92 24.16 30.03
N GLY A 797 -12.61 24.27 30.26
CA GLY A 797 -11.58 24.21 29.21
C GLY A 797 -11.44 22.84 28.54
N ILE A 798 -11.97 21.78 29.16
CA ILE A 798 -12.06 20.42 28.60
C ILE A 798 -13.52 20.03 28.27
N GLY A 799 -14.43 21.00 28.18
CA GLY A 799 -15.83 20.80 27.79
C GLY A 799 -16.74 20.22 28.88
N LEU A 800 -16.29 20.17 30.14
CA LEU A 800 -17.06 19.64 31.26
C LEU A 800 -17.68 20.75 32.12
N ARG A 801 -18.84 20.48 32.76
CA ARG A 801 -19.49 21.41 33.69
C ARG A 801 -18.84 21.33 35.08
N GLN A 802 -18.70 22.47 35.77
CA GLN A 802 -18.26 22.48 37.18
C GLN A 802 -19.21 21.62 38.04
N LYS A 803 -18.64 20.77 38.91
CA LYS A 803 -19.36 19.72 39.66
C LYS A 803 -20.02 18.65 38.77
N GLY A 804 -19.43 18.32 37.62
CA GLY A 804 -19.85 17.21 36.77
C GLY A 804 -19.76 15.84 37.47
N PRO A 805 -20.35 14.78 36.87
CA PRO A 805 -20.37 13.46 37.47
C PRO A 805 -18.96 12.87 37.57
N ALA A 806 -18.58 12.39 38.77
CA ALA A 806 -17.27 11.78 39.01
C ALA A 806 -17.03 10.49 38.22
N SER A 807 -18.07 9.94 37.58
CA SER A 807 -18.01 8.72 36.76
C SER A 807 -17.23 8.85 35.44
N THR A 808 -16.80 10.06 35.07
CA THR A 808 -15.95 10.31 33.89
C THR A 808 -14.51 10.66 34.28
N CYS A 809 -14.18 10.57 35.56
CA CYS A 809 -12.85 10.81 36.09
C CYS A 809 -12.30 9.51 36.70
N CYS A 810 -11.01 9.28 36.50
CA CYS A 810 -10.35 8.10 37.05
C CYS A 810 -9.00 8.45 37.65
N VAL A 811 -8.72 7.97 38.86
CA VAL A 811 -7.34 7.91 39.37
C VAL A 811 -6.71 6.64 38.83
N TYR A 812 -5.78 6.81 37.90
CA TYR A 812 -5.20 5.72 37.12
C TYR A 812 -4.17 4.96 37.95
N GLU A 813 -4.42 3.67 38.17
CA GLU A 813 -3.50 2.75 38.82
C GLU A 813 -2.90 1.84 37.75
N SER A 814 -1.61 2.03 37.45
CA SER A 814 -0.91 1.17 36.50
C SER A 814 -0.62 -0.18 37.15
N PRO A 815 -0.82 -1.32 36.46
CA PRO A 815 -0.45 -2.63 36.98
C PRO A 815 1.07 -2.71 37.15
N THR A 816 1.53 -2.62 38.40
CA THR A 816 2.94 -2.70 38.77
C THR A 816 3.43 -4.15 38.70
N GLY A 817 4.14 -4.50 37.63
CA GLY A 817 4.87 -5.77 37.56
C GLY A 817 5.66 -5.90 36.26
N LEU A 818 6.99 -5.96 36.38
CA LEU A 818 7.99 -6.13 35.30
C LEU A 818 8.29 -4.88 34.43
N GLY A 819 9.09 -3.97 35.01
CA GLY A 819 10.36 -3.54 34.41
C GLY A 819 10.39 -3.03 32.97
N SER A 820 9.32 -2.45 32.43
CA SER A 820 9.34 -1.98 31.04
C SER A 820 8.43 -0.77 30.82
N GLY A 821 9.05 0.39 30.53
CA GLY A 821 8.49 1.60 29.92
C GLY A 821 7.06 2.00 30.29
N TYR A 822 6.91 3.09 31.04
CA TYR A 822 5.60 3.65 31.34
C TYR A 822 5.05 4.42 30.13
N ALA A 823 3.85 4.05 29.64
CA ALA A 823 3.20 4.73 28.52
C ALA A 823 1.75 5.09 28.87
N LEU A 824 1.50 6.39 29.08
CA LEU A 824 0.18 6.97 29.28
C LEU A 824 -0.38 7.47 27.95
N ASP A 825 -1.12 6.61 27.24
CA ASP A 825 -1.71 6.94 25.94
C ASP A 825 -3.15 7.45 26.09
N VAL A 826 -3.29 8.76 26.28
CA VAL A 826 -4.57 9.42 26.61
C VAL A 826 -5.65 9.21 25.53
N PRO A 827 -5.35 9.31 24.22
CA PRO A 827 -6.29 8.95 23.16
C PRO A 827 -6.74 7.48 23.18
N ARG A 828 -5.82 6.53 23.39
CA ARG A 828 -6.19 5.09 23.49
C ARG A 828 -7.10 4.81 24.67
N LEU A 829 -6.87 5.50 25.78
CA LEU A 829 -7.69 5.41 26.98
C LEU A 829 -9.03 6.18 26.85
N GLN A 830 -9.32 6.81 25.71
CA GLN A 830 -10.57 7.53 25.45
C GLN A 830 -10.87 8.63 26.49
N CYS A 831 -9.84 9.34 26.94
CA CYS A 831 -9.97 10.46 27.88
C CYS A 831 -9.54 11.78 27.21
N SER A 832 -10.10 12.91 27.68
CA SER A 832 -9.81 14.23 27.10
C SER A 832 -8.48 14.81 27.58
N SER A 833 -8.08 14.52 28.82
CA SER A 833 -6.90 15.09 29.46
C SER A 833 -6.44 14.24 30.64
N TYR A 834 -5.20 14.46 31.09
CA TYR A 834 -4.67 13.91 32.34
C TYR A 834 -4.04 15.00 33.20
N THR A 835 -3.91 14.70 34.49
CA THR A 835 -3.13 15.46 35.48
C THR A 835 -2.25 14.50 36.28
N SER A 836 -1.09 14.96 36.71
CA SER A 836 -0.19 14.23 37.62
C SER A 836 0.10 15.10 38.83
N ILE A 837 -0.03 14.50 40.02
CA ILE A 837 0.16 15.16 41.32
C ILE A 837 1.19 14.34 42.10
N TYR A 838 2.28 14.97 42.53
CA TYR A 838 3.32 14.30 43.32
C TYR A 838 3.27 14.69 44.81
N GLY A 839 2.33 15.55 45.20
CA GLY A 839 2.06 15.87 46.60
C GLY A 839 0.91 16.86 46.79
N PHE A 840 0.25 16.83 47.96
CA PHE A 840 -0.93 17.66 48.26
C PHE A 840 -0.63 19.00 48.96
N GLY A 841 0.65 19.39 49.09
CA GLY A 841 1.04 20.69 49.68
C GLY A 841 0.52 20.93 51.10
N GLY A 842 0.16 19.87 51.85
CA GLY A 842 -0.39 19.95 53.21
C GLY A 842 -1.91 20.07 53.32
N ASN A 843 -2.67 20.16 52.21
CA ASN A 843 -4.14 20.14 52.25
C ASN A 843 -4.74 19.36 51.05
N GLU A 844 -5.14 18.12 51.29
CA GLU A 844 -5.78 17.24 50.30
C GLU A 844 -7.14 17.78 49.79
N GLY A 845 -7.80 18.67 50.53
CA GLY A 845 -9.12 19.21 50.18
C GLY A 845 -9.13 20.40 49.22
N ASP A 846 -7.97 21.02 48.96
CA ASP A 846 -7.86 22.24 48.14
C ASP A 846 -6.95 22.01 46.93
N PRO A 847 -7.51 21.73 45.74
CA PRO A 847 -6.74 21.45 44.53
C PRO A 847 -5.82 22.59 44.07
N MET A 848 -6.09 23.83 44.47
CA MET A 848 -5.21 24.96 44.14
C MET A 848 -3.87 24.91 44.88
N LYS A 849 -3.75 24.10 45.94
CA LYS A 849 -2.52 23.94 46.74
C LYS A 849 -1.77 22.64 46.45
N TRP A 850 -2.24 21.85 45.49
CA TRP A 850 -1.57 20.61 45.11
C TRP A 850 -0.32 20.90 44.28
N ASN A 851 0.68 20.03 44.42
CA ASN A 851 1.91 20.09 43.67
C ASN A 851 1.75 19.25 42.39
N TYR A 852 1.61 19.95 41.27
CA TYR A 852 1.42 19.35 39.95
C TYR A 852 2.76 19.08 39.27
N GLY A 853 2.90 17.88 38.71
CA GLY A 853 4.10 17.43 38.01
C GLY A 853 4.24 15.91 38.02
N ILE A 854 5.18 15.42 37.23
CA ILE A 854 5.55 14.00 37.14
C ILE A 854 6.91 13.85 37.80
N SER A 855 6.95 13.20 38.96
CA SER A 855 8.17 12.88 39.69
C SER A 855 8.81 11.61 39.12
N LEU A 856 10.04 11.73 38.63
CA LEU A 856 10.82 10.65 38.04
C LEU A 856 12.05 10.38 38.91
N GLN A 857 12.29 9.13 39.26
CA GLN A 857 13.54 8.69 39.88
C GLN A 857 14.55 8.30 38.81
N TYR A 858 15.81 8.69 38.98
CA TYR A 858 16.87 8.32 38.04
C TYR A 858 17.87 7.35 38.68
N ASN A 859 18.43 6.46 37.86
CA ASN A 859 19.45 5.51 38.31
C ASN A 859 20.85 6.16 38.36
N ASP A 860 21.42 6.33 39.55
CA ASP A 860 22.73 6.94 39.77
C ASP A 860 23.88 5.91 39.90
N SER A 861 23.71 4.68 39.39
CA SER A 861 24.73 3.62 39.49
C SER A 861 26.01 3.85 38.67
N TYR A 862 26.21 5.03 38.07
CA TYR A 862 27.26 5.30 37.10
C TYR A 862 28.46 6.06 37.72
N ASN A 863 29.59 5.37 37.91
CA ASN A 863 30.93 5.90 38.25
C ASN A 863 30.97 7.21 39.08
N ALA A 864 30.35 7.23 40.25
CA ALA A 864 30.38 8.37 41.16
C ALA A 864 31.81 8.71 41.66
N ASP A 865 32.70 7.71 41.77
CA ASP A 865 34.02 7.89 42.38
C ASP A 865 34.98 8.74 41.53
N ALA A 866 35.02 8.54 40.20
CA ALA A 866 35.88 9.32 39.30
C ALA A 866 35.42 10.78 39.15
N CYS A 867 34.10 11.01 39.25
CA CYS A 867 33.54 12.36 39.19
C CYS A 867 33.83 13.16 40.46
N LYS A 868 33.83 12.52 41.63
CA LYS A 868 34.12 13.17 42.91
C LYS A 868 35.52 13.81 42.97
N ASP A 869 36.53 13.14 42.41
CA ASP A 869 37.91 13.67 42.29
C ASP A 869 38.00 14.84 41.29
N CYS A 870 37.19 14.82 40.24
CA CYS A 870 37.10 15.90 39.27
C CYS A 870 36.43 17.15 39.86
N GLU A 871 35.29 16.99 40.54
CA GLU A 871 34.57 18.12 41.15
C GLU A 871 35.36 18.74 42.30
N SER A 872 36.02 17.92 43.14
CA SER A 872 36.86 18.41 44.25
C SER A 872 38.09 19.19 43.78
N SER A 873 38.54 19.00 42.54
CA SER A 873 39.61 19.77 41.91
C SER A 873 39.13 21.01 41.13
N GLY A 874 37.83 21.33 41.20
CA GLY A 874 37.23 22.49 40.50
C GLY A 874 36.94 22.25 39.02
N GLY A 875 36.95 21.00 38.57
CA GLY A 875 36.52 20.56 37.24
C GLY A 875 35.05 20.19 37.18
N SER A 876 34.55 20.03 35.95
CA SER A 876 33.20 19.51 35.68
C SER A 876 33.29 18.13 35.04
N CYS A 877 32.49 17.19 35.51
CA CYS A 877 32.47 15.84 34.96
C CYS A 877 31.82 15.81 33.57
N GLY A 878 32.48 15.14 32.64
CA GLY A 878 32.02 15.03 31.27
C GLY A 878 32.63 13.84 30.56
N PHE A 879 32.38 13.74 29.26
CA PHE A 879 32.83 12.64 28.43
C PHE A 879 33.35 13.17 27.09
N THR A 880 34.35 12.49 26.53
CA THR A 880 34.97 12.88 25.26
C THR A 880 35.11 11.70 24.31
N GLY A 881 35.12 11.98 23.00
CA GLY A 881 35.34 10.96 21.97
C GLY A 881 34.08 10.20 21.52
N LEU A 882 34.25 9.31 20.53
CA LEU A 882 33.21 8.39 20.05
C LEU A 882 33.02 7.18 20.98
N ASP A 883 34.02 6.92 21.81
CA ASP A 883 34.12 5.84 22.78
C ASP A 883 33.43 6.15 24.12
N GLY A 884 32.94 7.39 24.32
CA GLY A 884 32.26 7.78 25.55
C GLY A 884 33.16 7.64 26.79
N SER A 885 34.44 7.97 26.68
CA SER A 885 35.38 7.89 27.79
C SER A 885 35.23 9.07 28.74
N PHE A 886 35.25 8.79 30.05
CA PHE A 886 35.14 9.81 31.10
C PHE A 886 36.31 10.81 30.99
N ALA A 887 35.97 12.10 31.09
CA ALA A 887 36.93 13.18 31.08
C ALA A 887 36.52 14.27 32.07
N CYS A 888 37.45 14.65 32.94
CA CYS A 888 37.34 15.82 33.79
C CYS A 888 37.60 17.09 32.98
N ILE A 889 36.58 17.93 32.82
CA ILE A 889 36.62 19.17 32.03
C ILE A 889 37.05 20.32 32.95
N CYS A 890 38.28 20.77 32.79
CA CYS A 890 38.85 21.79 33.66
C CYS A 890 38.64 23.21 33.13
N ARG A 891 38.41 24.16 34.04
CA ARG A 891 38.24 25.59 33.72
C ARG A 891 39.45 26.23 33.02
N ASN A 892 40.61 25.58 33.07
CA ASN A 892 41.84 25.98 32.36
C ASN A 892 41.90 25.47 30.90
N GLY A 893 40.84 24.83 30.39
CA GLY A 893 40.72 24.40 29.00
C GLY A 893 41.44 23.10 28.66
N ARG A 894 41.88 22.31 29.65
CA ARG A 894 42.44 20.96 29.44
C ARG A 894 41.54 19.90 30.05
N ASN A 895 41.18 18.89 29.25
CA ASN A 895 40.46 17.73 29.74
C ASN A 895 41.47 16.71 30.29
N THR A 896 41.22 16.18 31.49
CA THR A 896 42.05 15.16 32.15
C THR A 896 41.21 13.92 32.47
N THR A 897 41.83 12.82 32.89
CA THR A 897 41.11 11.57 33.18
C THR A 897 40.63 11.44 34.62
N THR A 898 41.11 12.28 35.54
CA THR A 898 40.82 12.14 36.99
C THR A 898 40.55 13.48 37.68
N ASN A 899 41.41 14.50 37.54
CA ASN A 899 41.25 15.78 38.24
C ASN A 899 41.93 16.96 37.50
N CYS A 900 41.61 18.18 37.91
CA CYS A 900 42.12 19.42 37.31
C CYS A 900 43.43 19.95 37.91
N LEU A 901 44.00 19.24 38.89
CA LEU A 901 45.24 19.59 39.59
C LEU A 901 46.45 18.97 38.86
N GLY A 902 46.81 19.51 37.70
CA GLY A 902 47.92 18.93 36.91
C GLY A 902 49.33 19.37 37.36
N GLN A 903 50.04 18.55 38.15
CA GLN A 903 51.34 17.91 37.81
C GLN A 903 52.10 17.30 39.02
N GLY A 904 52.40 16.00 38.92
CA GLY A 904 53.53 15.35 39.59
C GLY A 904 53.15 14.18 40.50
N TYR A 905 53.29 12.94 40.04
CA TYR A 905 54.00 11.88 40.79
C TYR A 905 54.39 10.78 39.80
N ALA A 906 55.70 10.63 39.63
CA ALA A 906 56.32 9.40 39.19
C ALA A 906 55.97 8.28 40.19
N TRP A 907 55.97 7.05 39.69
CA TRP A 907 55.86 5.86 40.52
C TRP A 907 56.85 5.89 41.69
N SER A 908 56.34 5.87 42.91
CA SER A 908 57.03 5.27 44.04
C SER A 908 55.99 4.66 44.97
N GLY A 909 55.91 3.33 45.02
CA GLY A 909 55.16 2.65 46.05
C GLY A 909 55.90 2.75 47.39
N THR A 910 55.21 3.20 48.43
CA THR A 910 55.10 2.58 49.77
C THR A 910 54.29 3.50 50.68
N TRP A 911 53.60 2.89 51.64
CA TRP A 911 52.64 3.47 52.57
C TRP A 911 53.28 4.45 53.58
N GLY A 912 52.53 5.46 54.02
CA GLY A 912 52.68 6.11 55.34
C GLY A 912 52.98 7.62 55.33
N PRO A 913 52.33 8.44 56.20
CA PRO A 913 52.41 9.90 56.16
C PRO A 913 53.49 10.47 57.09
N LYS A 914 54.06 11.65 56.78
CA LYS A 914 54.35 12.78 57.71
C LYS A 914 55.22 13.91 57.11
N ILE A 915 54.69 15.14 57.22
CA ILE A 915 55.25 16.35 57.86
C ILE A 915 56.60 16.96 57.36
N GLN A 916 56.46 18.19 56.85
CA GLN A 916 57.28 19.43 56.98
C GLN A 916 58.73 19.58 56.44
N THR A 917 58.91 20.81 55.92
CA THR A 917 60.07 21.74 55.97
C THR A 917 61.13 21.81 54.86
N MET A 918 61.08 22.95 54.16
CA MET A 918 62.14 23.95 53.84
C MET A 918 63.55 23.54 53.37
N TRP A 919 63.93 24.16 52.23
CA TRP A 919 65.22 24.78 51.84
C TRP A 919 66.15 24.07 50.83
N SER A 920 66.28 24.77 49.69
CA SER A 920 67.52 25.32 49.10
C SER A 920 68.60 24.42 48.50
N THR A 921 69.04 24.86 47.30
CA THR A 921 70.34 24.61 46.60
C THR A 921 70.59 23.17 46.12
N GLY A 922 71.13 22.86 44.95
CA GLY A 922 71.77 23.58 43.85
C GLY A 922 72.58 22.53 43.05
N GLY A 923 72.88 22.79 41.77
CA GLY A 923 74.00 22.11 41.08
C GLY A 923 73.69 21.11 39.95
N THR A 924 73.65 21.63 38.72
CA THR A 924 74.43 21.23 37.52
C THR A 924 75.14 19.87 37.45
N LEU A 925 74.97 19.12 36.32
CA LEU A 925 75.91 18.95 35.17
C LEU A 925 75.85 17.56 34.47
N MET A 926 76.03 17.58 33.14
CA MET A 926 76.53 16.55 32.19
C MET A 926 75.63 15.30 31.95
N ALA A 927 75.11 14.98 30.76
CA ALA A 927 75.65 14.82 29.39
C ALA A 927 76.19 13.40 29.05
N MET A 928 75.53 12.78 28.05
CA MET A 928 76.01 11.81 27.04
C MET A 928 76.02 10.28 27.42
N PRO A 929 76.07 9.31 26.46
CA PRO A 929 74.90 8.66 25.80
C PRO A 929 75.10 7.11 25.61
N PHE A 930 74.46 6.49 24.59
CA PHE A 930 74.44 5.06 24.16
C PHE A 930 73.34 4.21 24.83
N SER A 931 72.65 3.25 24.20
CA SER A 931 72.77 2.55 22.91
C SER A 931 71.48 1.75 22.63
N LEU A 932 71.19 1.55 21.33
CA LEU A 932 70.60 0.35 20.69
C LEU A 932 69.44 -0.43 21.36
N TYR A 933 68.32 -0.57 20.64
CA TYR A 933 67.87 -1.89 20.15
C TYR A 933 66.79 -1.75 19.06
N VAL A 934 66.93 -2.61 18.04
CA VAL A 934 66.16 -2.74 16.80
C VAL A 934 64.98 -3.70 17.01
N ILE A 935 63.77 -3.36 16.55
CA ILE A 935 62.86 -4.31 15.86
C ILE A 935 62.05 -3.56 14.78
N LYS A 936 62.16 -4.08 13.55
CA LYS A 936 61.46 -3.70 12.31
C LYS A 936 60.24 -4.61 12.16
N VAL A 937 59.06 -4.07 11.83
CA VAL A 937 58.00 -4.79 11.12
C VAL A 937 57.69 -4.00 9.85
N ILE A 938 57.79 -4.70 8.72
CA ILE A 938 57.79 -4.20 7.35
C ILE A 938 56.35 -4.18 6.81
N PHE A 939 55.97 -3.09 6.15
CA PHE A 939 54.92 -3.00 5.14
C PHE A 939 55.61 -2.69 3.81
N PHE A 940 55.29 -3.41 2.74
CA PHE A 940 55.65 -3.03 1.36
C PHE A 940 54.51 -3.41 0.41
N GLU A 941 53.99 -2.40 -0.28
CA GLU A 941 53.23 -2.54 -1.54
C GLU A 941 54.17 -2.86 -2.70
N GLY A 942 53.66 -3.52 -3.74
CA GLY A 942 54.34 -3.57 -5.04
C GLY A 942 53.67 -4.51 -6.04
N MET A 943 52.88 -3.92 -6.95
CA MET A 943 52.30 -4.52 -8.14
C MET A 943 53.35 -5.18 -9.06
N LEU A 944 52.96 -6.22 -9.81
CA LEU A 944 53.27 -6.42 -11.25
C LEU A 944 52.55 -7.64 -11.85
N SER A 945 51.73 -7.37 -12.87
CA SER A 945 51.49 -8.12 -14.12
C SER A 945 51.66 -9.65 -14.16
N SER A 946 50.54 -10.37 -14.29
CA SER A 946 50.20 -11.29 -15.41
C SER A 946 48.81 -11.89 -15.20
#